data_AF-A0A7M2X2C5-F1
#
_entry.id   AF-A0A7M2X2C5-F1
#
_cell.length_a   1.000
_cell.length_b   1.000
_cell.length_c   1.000
_cell.angle_alpha   90.00
_cell.angle_beta   90.00
_cell.angle_gamma   90.00
#
_symmetry.space_group_name_H-M   'P 1'
#
loop_
_entity.id
_entity.type
_entity.pdbx_description
1 polymer ?
#
loop_
_entity_poly.entity_id
_entity_poly.type
_entity_poly.pdbx_seq_one_letter_code
_entity_poly.pdbx_strand_id
1 'polypeptide(L)'
;MTDPSERLLNDTRRGSRFFRRLVGVLRMSLLIVAAGMLTSTPGGSSGADPSTQPATAPAAPLPAGAIPPDVIEALKALKAPSPTARLKIYESLAEKGDARIIPALNAFLGGQLKLRDGKLFLYGQGKEVVEDGRTVRYFPLFDALSGDPILGPDNQPVVEKINLSDAFKAPTGETQKKPVRNLLASLSLLHPDPEKRRESIRDAGARSARVFPDPDDELRIRRALTELGELLRQSETAKASTTQPSTAPAVNPKVALLSAIDAALADKPTTLLAWTPPQAAVDAVTAALEPVKGANAALGETPATLPVVDARLRVAIATLETEASTYKGRLDAVKANFEELPNFAEALKRQLSADPNGAFKEPLTEAVALMDAVLGDKPTQLAAVKSLGKIGTARAENLLGKLRNASERMGDKAFADEVAPSLSAAEGYQSRIRFVQNTFAGLSLGSILVLLALGLSIVFGLMGVINMAHGEFMMVGAFTTFVVASYFKTHFPESYNYFPLAAVPAAFIVSGLFGFVAELLVIRHLYARPLETLLATYGIGLILIQLARGQFGDSLSVSAPTWMQGGWEVAPDLVFARNRLYILIYCVFCITIVYIMVNKTKLGLLLRATTQNRQMATALGVPTRFIDSLTFAFGCSLAGLAGVAVPLYNKINPSIGQEYIVECFLVVVVGGVGKLAGAIIAGFGLGFTGKYFESFLGSIPTLSSGASVVGKVLVLVLVVGFLQRRPSGLFPPKGRLAND
;
A
#
# COMPACT_ATOMS: atom_id res chain seq x y z
N MET A 1 33.27 47.03 -31.46
CA MET A 1 32.08 47.48 -30.70
C MET A 1 30.87 46.85 -31.36
N THR A 2 30.35 45.76 -30.79
CA THR A 2 29.15 45.07 -31.31
C THR A 2 27.94 45.54 -30.52
N ASP A 3 26.87 45.84 -31.25
CA ASP A 3 25.62 46.43 -30.79
C ASP A 3 25.00 45.67 -29.58
N PRO A 4 24.61 46.35 -28.48
CA PRO A 4 24.00 45.73 -27.31
C PRO A 4 22.69 44.98 -27.61
N SER A 5 22.00 45.29 -28.72
CA SER A 5 20.80 44.56 -29.15
C SER A 5 21.10 43.13 -29.64
N GLU A 6 22.27 42.88 -30.25
CA GLU A 6 22.69 41.54 -30.67
C GLU A 6 23.08 40.62 -29.51
N ARG A 7 23.59 41.18 -28.40
CA ARG A 7 23.90 40.41 -27.17
C ARG A 7 22.62 39.88 -26.51
N LEU A 8 21.58 40.70 -26.42
CA LEU A 8 20.27 40.32 -25.86
C LEU A 8 19.56 39.26 -26.70
N LEU A 9 19.65 39.35 -28.04
CA LEU A 9 19.12 38.35 -28.96
C LEU A 9 19.91 37.02 -28.93
N ASN A 10 21.22 37.07 -28.71
CA ASN A 10 22.04 35.87 -28.59
C ASN A 10 21.86 35.15 -27.25
N ASP A 11 21.63 35.86 -26.14
CA ASP A 11 21.35 35.25 -24.82
C ASP A 11 19.96 34.61 -24.75
N THR A 12 18.94 35.25 -25.32
CA THR A 12 17.60 34.63 -25.47
C THR A 12 17.64 33.40 -26.38
N ARG A 13 18.44 33.42 -27.46
CA ARG A 13 18.65 32.25 -28.33
C ARG A 13 19.49 31.14 -27.66
N ARG A 14 20.43 31.46 -26.76
CA ARG A 14 21.19 30.47 -25.96
C ARG A 14 20.31 29.81 -24.90
N GLY A 15 19.50 30.59 -24.18
CA GLY A 15 18.51 30.07 -23.23
C GLY A 15 17.52 29.11 -23.90
N SER A 16 16.98 29.46 -25.07
CA SER A 16 16.05 28.59 -25.80
C SER A 16 16.67 27.28 -26.31
N ARG A 17 17.99 27.25 -26.57
CA ARG A 17 18.71 26.05 -27.03
C ARG A 17 19.06 25.13 -25.87
N PHE A 18 19.48 25.68 -24.73
CA PHE A 18 19.69 24.91 -23.50
C PHE A 18 18.36 24.29 -23.02
N PHE A 19 17.28 25.07 -23.06
CA PHE A 19 15.96 24.63 -22.65
C PHE A 19 15.35 23.58 -23.61
N ARG A 20 15.53 23.74 -24.93
CA ARG A 20 15.13 22.69 -25.90
C ARG A 20 15.91 21.38 -25.71
N ARG A 21 17.19 21.44 -25.32
CA ARG A 21 17.97 20.26 -24.97
C ARG A 21 17.46 19.60 -23.68
N LEU A 22 17.11 20.39 -22.65
CA LEU A 22 16.52 19.88 -21.41
C LEU A 22 15.16 19.21 -21.65
N VAL A 23 14.29 19.80 -22.49
CA VAL A 23 13.01 19.21 -22.91
C VAL A 23 13.24 17.93 -23.74
N GLY A 24 14.30 17.88 -24.55
CA GLY A 24 14.72 16.67 -25.26
C GLY A 24 15.14 15.53 -24.32
N VAL A 25 15.90 15.84 -23.27
CA VAL A 25 16.29 14.87 -22.22
C VAL A 25 15.06 14.37 -21.45
N LEU A 26 14.12 15.25 -21.09
CA LEU A 26 12.87 14.88 -20.43
C LEU A 26 11.97 13.98 -21.32
N ARG A 27 11.91 14.24 -22.63
CA ARG A 27 11.24 13.35 -23.60
C ARG A 27 11.88 11.97 -23.66
N MET A 28 13.22 11.90 -23.59
CA MET A 28 13.95 10.64 -23.59
C MET A 28 13.73 9.85 -22.30
N SER A 29 13.68 10.52 -21.13
CA SER A 29 13.33 9.89 -19.85
C SER A 29 11.89 9.35 -19.83
N LEU A 30 10.93 10.06 -20.42
CA LEU A 30 9.56 9.58 -20.61
C LEU A 30 9.48 8.34 -21.51
N LEU A 31 10.29 8.29 -22.56
CA LEU A 31 10.40 7.12 -23.45
C LEU A 31 11.05 5.91 -22.75
N ILE A 32 12.04 6.14 -21.87
CA ILE A 32 12.68 5.07 -21.08
C ILE A 32 11.71 4.50 -20.04
N VAL A 33 10.89 5.34 -19.39
CA VAL A 33 9.84 4.90 -18.46
C VAL A 33 8.73 4.13 -19.21
N ALA A 34 8.35 4.58 -20.40
CA ALA A 34 7.40 3.85 -21.25
C ALA A 34 7.95 2.49 -21.72
N ALA A 35 9.26 2.38 -21.99
CA ALA A 35 9.92 1.12 -22.34
C ALA A 35 10.08 0.17 -21.14
N GLY A 36 10.28 0.70 -19.93
CA GLY A 36 10.34 -0.09 -18.70
C GLY A 36 9.01 -0.73 -18.31
N MET A 37 7.87 -0.13 -18.69
CA MET A 37 6.54 -0.68 -18.42
C MET A 37 6.14 -1.85 -19.32
N LEU A 38 6.87 -2.12 -20.41
CA LEU A 38 6.57 -3.19 -21.36
C LEU A 38 7.33 -4.50 -21.11
N THR A 39 8.16 -4.58 -20.05
CA THR A 39 9.06 -5.73 -19.82
C THR A 39 8.90 -6.46 -18.47
N SER A 40 7.93 -6.10 -17.63
CA SER A 40 7.68 -6.85 -16.39
C SER A 40 6.65 -7.98 -16.60
N THR A 41 7.14 -9.21 -16.77
CA THR A 41 6.34 -10.44 -16.66
C THR A 41 6.05 -10.76 -15.18
N PRO A 42 4.93 -11.43 -14.87
CA PRO A 42 4.55 -11.77 -13.50
C PRO A 42 5.21 -13.09 -13.07
N GLY A 43 6.13 -13.03 -12.10
CA GLY A 43 6.76 -14.20 -11.48
C GLY A 43 6.36 -14.30 -10.00
N GLY A 44 5.81 -15.45 -9.62
CA GLY A 44 5.25 -15.72 -8.29
C GLY A 44 6.24 -16.16 -7.21
N SER A 45 5.75 -16.03 -5.97
CA SER A 45 5.98 -16.83 -4.75
C SER A 45 7.41 -17.26 -4.35
N SER A 46 7.89 -16.78 -3.20
CA SER A 46 8.14 -17.61 -2.01
C SER A 46 8.57 -16.74 -0.81
N GLY A 47 8.29 -17.21 0.42
CA GLY A 47 8.95 -16.71 1.63
C GLY A 47 8.07 -15.86 2.56
N ALA A 48 7.00 -16.42 3.09
CA ALA A 48 6.36 -15.91 4.30
C ALA A 48 7.25 -16.21 5.51
N ASP A 49 7.64 -15.17 6.25
CA ASP A 49 8.20 -15.29 7.59
C ASP A 49 7.28 -14.54 8.58
N PRO A 50 6.55 -15.24 9.47
CA PRO A 50 5.59 -14.64 10.39
C PRO A 50 6.27 -14.36 11.73
N SER A 51 7.08 -13.31 11.81
CA SER A 51 7.56 -12.82 13.11
C SER A 51 7.72 -11.31 13.10
N THR A 52 6.62 -10.61 13.36
CA THR A 52 6.60 -9.29 13.99
C THR A 52 5.15 -9.02 14.41
N GLN A 53 4.77 -9.62 15.53
CA GLN A 53 3.60 -9.16 16.27
C GLN A 53 3.82 -7.69 16.66
N PRO A 54 2.85 -6.79 16.44
CA PRO A 54 2.88 -5.48 17.07
C PRO A 54 2.63 -5.66 18.57
N ALA A 55 3.55 -5.14 19.38
CA ALA A 55 3.37 -4.98 20.82
C ALA A 55 2.18 -4.03 21.05
N THR A 56 1.06 -4.61 21.47
CA THR A 56 -0.12 -3.92 21.96
C THR A 56 0.19 -3.19 23.25
N ALA A 57 -0.17 -1.90 23.33
CA ALA A 57 -0.33 -1.20 24.60
C ALA A 57 -1.44 -1.91 25.42
N PRO A 58 -1.41 -1.86 26.76
CA PRO A 58 -2.14 -2.80 27.60
C PRO A 58 -3.64 -2.71 27.33
N ALA A 59 -4.19 -3.82 26.86
CA ALA A 59 -5.61 -4.04 26.83
C ALA A 59 -6.19 -3.79 28.23
N ALA A 60 -7.38 -3.18 28.29
CA ALA A 60 -8.18 -3.27 29.50
C ALA A 60 -8.24 -4.74 29.95
N PRO A 61 -8.15 -5.03 31.26
CA PRO A 61 -8.08 -6.40 31.74
C PRO A 61 -9.26 -7.20 31.19
N LEU A 62 -8.97 -8.43 30.77
CA LEU A 62 -9.94 -9.46 30.43
C LEU A 62 -11.15 -9.38 31.40
N PRO A 63 -12.39 -9.66 30.95
CA PRO A 63 -13.46 -9.96 31.90
C PRO A 63 -12.92 -11.03 32.86
N ALA A 64 -12.82 -10.72 34.14
CA ALA A 64 -12.08 -11.50 35.14
C ALA A 64 -12.73 -12.86 35.52
N GLY A 65 -13.50 -13.46 34.61
CA GLY A 65 -14.11 -14.77 34.78
C GLY A 65 -13.22 -15.89 34.24
N ALA A 66 -13.14 -17.00 34.98
CA ALA A 66 -12.63 -18.26 34.47
C ALA A 66 -13.49 -18.73 33.29
N ILE A 67 -12.86 -19.34 32.28
CA ILE A 67 -13.59 -19.98 31.17
C ILE A 67 -14.52 -21.05 31.76
N PRO A 68 -15.80 -21.14 31.33
CA PRO A 68 -16.73 -22.12 31.86
C PRO A 68 -16.16 -23.55 31.75
N PRO A 69 -16.26 -24.39 32.80
CA PRO A 69 -15.72 -25.75 32.79
C PRO A 69 -16.25 -26.57 31.61
N ASP A 70 -17.50 -26.31 31.21
CA ASP A 70 -18.19 -26.94 30.08
C ASP A 70 -17.55 -26.64 28.71
N VAL A 71 -16.84 -25.53 28.56
CA VAL A 71 -16.09 -25.17 27.32
C VAL A 71 -14.76 -25.91 27.28
N ILE A 72 -14.11 -26.03 28.44
CA ILE A 72 -12.86 -26.78 28.61
C ILE A 72 -13.10 -28.27 28.35
N GLU A 73 -14.23 -28.81 28.81
CA GLU A 73 -14.64 -30.19 28.55
C GLU A 73 -14.94 -30.44 27.07
N ALA A 74 -15.63 -29.50 26.39
CA ALA A 74 -15.86 -29.56 24.95
C ALA A 74 -14.55 -29.53 24.13
N LEU A 75 -13.57 -28.71 24.54
CA LEU A 75 -12.23 -28.70 23.91
C LEU A 75 -11.48 -30.02 24.15
N LYS A 76 -11.59 -30.62 25.34
CA LYS A 76 -11.02 -31.95 25.63
C LYS A 76 -11.68 -33.04 24.78
N ALA A 77 -12.98 -32.92 24.51
CA ALA A 77 -13.74 -33.85 23.67
C ALA A 77 -13.32 -33.84 22.18
N LEU A 78 -12.56 -32.83 21.71
CA LEU A 78 -11.97 -32.81 20.35
C LEU A 78 -11.02 -33.98 20.06
N LYS A 79 -10.61 -34.73 21.09
CA LYS A 79 -9.84 -35.98 20.96
C LYS A 79 -10.68 -37.14 20.37
N ALA A 80 -11.99 -36.96 20.18
CA ALA A 80 -12.88 -37.98 19.63
C ALA A 80 -12.39 -38.55 18.28
N PRO A 81 -12.56 -39.86 18.03
CA PRO A 81 -12.03 -40.54 16.85
C PRO A 81 -12.86 -40.31 15.57
N SER A 82 -14.16 -40.00 15.66
CA SER A 82 -15.03 -39.87 14.48
C SER A 82 -15.21 -38.41 14.00
N PRO A 83 -15.11 -38.14 12.68
CA PRO A 83 -15.35 -36.81 12.11
C PRO A 83 -16.74 -36.24 12.41
N THR A 84 -17.76 -37.09 12.48
CA THR A 84 -19.15 -36.73 12.79
C THR A 84 -19.37 -36.35 14.26
N ALA A 85 -18.64 -36.96 15.20
CA ALA A 85 -18.71 -36.53 16.61
C ALA A 85 -18.05 -35.17 16.82
N ARG A 86 -16.98 -34.86 16.07
CA ARG A 86 -16.32 -33.54 16.12
C ARG A 86 -17.22 -32.41 15.61
N LEU A 87 -18.09 -32.67 14.63
CA LEU A 87 -19.06 -31.67 14.14
C LEU A 87 -20.01 -31.18 15.25
N LYS A 88 -20.59 -32.09 16.03
CA LYS A 88 -21.45 -31.73 17.17
C LYS A 88 -20.70 -30.92 18.24
N ILE A 89 -19.42 -31.19 18.43
CA ILE A 89 -18.57 -30.43 19.34
C ILE A 89 -18.34 -29.02 18.79
N TYR A 90 -18.08 -28.86 17.50
CA TYR A 90 -17.94 -27.54 16.88
C TYR A 90 -19.22 -26.70 16.99
N GLU A 91 -20.40 -27.30 16.77
CA GLU A 91 -21.69 -26.64 16.97
C GLU A 91 -21.87 -26.20 18.43
N SER A 92 -21.56 -27.06 19.39
CA SER A 92 -21.64 -26.70 20.82
C SER A 92 -20.65 -25.60 21.23
N LEU A 93 -19.46 -25.55 20.61
CA LEU A 93 -18.48 -24.49 20.83
C LEU A 93 -18.91 -23.17 20.19
N ALA A 94 -19.57 -23.23 19.03
CA ALA A 94 -20.15 -22.06 18.36
C ALA A 94 -21.30 -21.46 19.18
N GLU A 95 -22.17 -22.31 19.75
CA GLU A 95 -23.28 -21.88 20.62
C GLU A 95 -22.80 -21.24 21.92
N LYS A 96 -21.73 -21.79 22.54
CA LYS A 96 -21.16 -21.26 23.78
C LYS A 96 -20.38 -19.95 23.59
N GLY A 97 -19.83 -19.71 22.40
CA GLY A 97 -19.38 -18.38 21.96
C GLY A 97 -18.23 -17.73 22.75
N ASP A 98 -17.23 -18.48 23.22
CA ASP A 98 -16.09 -17.91 23.96
C ASP A 98 -14.87 -17.67 23.05
N ALA A 99 -14.53 -16.41 22.76
CA ALA A 99 -13.44 -16.06 21.86
C ALA A 99 -12.02 -16.33 22.42
N ARG A 100 -11.88 -16.66 23.71
CA ARG A 100 -10.57 -17.01 24.30
C ARG A 100 -10.02 -18.35 23.80
N ILE A 101 -10.85 -19.16 23.15
CA ILE A 101 -10.46 -20.48 22.63
C ILE A 101 -9.86 -20.41 21.22
N ILE A 102 -9.82 -19.23 20.59
CA ILE A 102 -9.29 -19.02 19.24
C ILE A 102 -7.82 -19.50 19.10
N PRO A 103 -6.90 -19.20 20.03
CA PRO A 103 -5.52 -19.71 19.94
C PRO A 103 -5.46 -21.24 19.99
N ALA A 104 -6.25 -21.86 20.87
CA ALA A 104 -6.34 -23.32 20.99
C ALA A 104 -6.91 -23.98 19.71
N LEU A 105 -7.92 -23.38 19.08
CA LEU A 105 -8.49 -23.88 17.81
C LEU A 105 -7.54 -23.69 16.62
N ASN A 106 -6.81 -22.57 16.56
CA ASN A 106 -5.75 -22.36 15.57
C ASN A 106 -4.64 -23.43 15.71
N ALA A 107 -4.27 -23.74 16.95
CA ALA A 107 -3.31 -24.79 17.24
C ALA A 107 -3.83 -26.18 16.91
N PHE A 108 -5.11 -26.47 17.15
CA PHE A 108 -5.74 -27.72 16.71
C PHE A 108 -5.69 -27.88 15.17
N LEU A 109 -5.93 -26.80 14.43
CA LEU A 109 -5.77 -26.76 12.97
C LEU A 109 -4.33 -26.98 12.51
N GLY A 110 -3.36 -26.41 13.25
CA GLY A 110 -1.93 -26.58 13.02
C GLY A 110 -1.35 -27.90 13.55
N GLY A 111 -2.14 -28.71 14.25
CA GLY A 111 -1.69 -29.91 14.94
C GLY A 111 -0.83 -29.66 16.19
N GLN A 112 -0.74 -28.41 16.65
CA GLN A 112 0.13 -27.92 17.73
C GLN A 112 -0.46 -28.04 19.13
N LEU A 113 -1.63 -28.67 19.27
CA LEU A 113 -2.36 -28.75 20.54
C LEU A 113 -2.03 -30.05 21.29
N LYS A 114 -1.73 -29.95 22.59
CA LYS A 114 -1.49 -31.09 23.49
C LYS A 114 -2.30 -30.96 24.79
N LEU A 115 -2.71 -32.10 25.36
CA LEU A 115 -3.32 -32.17 26.69
C LEU A 115 -2.29 -32.70 27.72
N ARG A 116 -2.11 -32.01 28.84
CA ARG A 116 -1.26 -32.44 29.97
C ARG A 116 -1.92 -32.04 31.28
N ASP A 117 -1.97 -32.92 32.29
CA ASP A 117 -2.51 -32.62 33.62
C ASP A 117 -3.90 -31.92 33.62
N GLY A 118 -4.73 -32.25 32.63
CA GLY A 118 -6.06 -31.64 32.46
C GLY A 118 -6.09 -30.22 31.88
N LYS A 119 -4.96 -29.66 31.45
CA LYS A 119 -4.80 -28.33 30.81
C LYS A 119 -4.32 -28.45 29.35
N LEU A 120 -4.60 -27.42 28.54
CA LEU A 120 -4.29 -27.35 27.10
C LEU A 120 -3.00 -26.56 26.87
N PHE A 121 -2.09 -27.10 26.06
CA PHE A 121 -0.77 -26.50 25.79
C PHE A 121 -0.47 -26.39 24.29
N LEU A 122 0.33 -25.39 23.95
CA LEU A 122 0.90 -25.13 22.63
C LEU A 122 2.40 -25.39 22.66
N TYR A 123 2.96 -25.87 21.56
CA TYR A 123 4.40 -25.92 21.35
C TYR A 123 4.83 -24.99 20.22
N GLY A 124 5.86 -24.16 20.46
CA GLY A 124 6.40 -23.20 19.49
C GLY A 124 7.30 -23.82 18.43
N GLN A 125 8.11 -23.00 17.76
CA GLN A 125 9.15 -23.50 16.83
C GLN A 125 10.25 -24.20 17.61
N GLY A 126 10.56 -25.44 17.23
CA GLY A 126 11.58 -26.25 17.90
C GLY A 126 12.98 -25.75 17.62
N LYS A 127 13.81 -25.64 18.67
CA LYS A 127 15.24 -25.35 18.55
C LYS A 127 16.01 -26.67 18.54
N GLU A 128 16.80 -26.90 17.50
CA GLU A 128 17.69 -28.06 17.42
C GLU A 128 18.90 -27.84 18.32
N VAL A 129 19.13 -28.76 19.24
CA VAL A 129 20.32 -28.80 20.09
C VAL A 129 20.98 -30.16 19.87
N VAL A 130 22.26 -30.16 19.52
CA VAL A 130 23.05 -31.38 19.35
C VAL A 130 23.60 -31.76 20.72
N GLU A 131 23.17 -32.92 21.22
CA GLU A 131 23.56 -33.45 22.52
C GLU A 131 24.03 -34.91 22.31
N ASP A 132 25.23 -35.25 22.77
CA ASP A 132 25.86 -36.58 22.60
C ASP A 132 25.80 -37.16 21.17
N GLY A 133 26.08 -36.33 20.16
CA GLY A 133 26.13 -36.76 18.75
C GLY A 133 24.76 -37.07 18.14
N ARG A 134 23.65 -36.73 18.81
CA ARG A 134 22.28 -36.86 18.29
C ARG A 134 21.58 -35.49 18.32
N THR A 135 20.91 -35.14 17.24
CA THR A 135 20.12 -33.90 17.16
C THR A 135 18.79 -34.08 17.91
N VAL A 136 18.59 -33.34 19.00
CA VAL A 136 17.35 -33.33 19.78
C VAL A 136 16.64 -31.98 19.58
N ARG A 137 15.36 -32.02 19.21
CA ARG A 137 14.52 -30.82 19.04
C ARG A 137 13.78 -30.51 20.34
N TYR A 138 14.03 -29.33 20.89
CA TYR A 138 13.39 -28.80 22.08
C TYR A 138 12.34 -27.76 21.69
N PHE A 139 11.13 -27.84 22.24
CA PHE A 139 10.03 -26.92 21.90
C PHE A 139 9.60 -26.09 23.12
N PRO A 140 9.50 -24.75 23.00
CA PRO A 140 8.99 -23.90 24.08
C PRO A 140 7.47 -24.08 24.24
N LEU A 141 7.00 -24.15 25.49
CA LEU A 141 5.60 -24.34 25.84
C LEU A 141 4.86 -23.01 26.07
N PHE A 142 3.66 -22.89 25.50
CA PHE A 142 2.76 -21.75 25.75
C PHE A 142 1.41 -22.26 26.25
N ASP A 143 0.72 -21.45 27.06
CA ASP A 143 -0.67 -21.72 27.44
C ASP A 143 -1.57 -21.58 26.19
N ALA A 144 -2.42 -22.58 25.92
CA ALA A 144 -3.30 -22.57 24.75
C ALA A 144 -4.47 -21.58 24.84
N LEU A 145 -4.74 -21.02 26.01
CA LEU A 145 -5.83 -20.08 26.24
C LEU A 145 -5.34 -18.64 26.32
N SER A 146 -4.14 -18.39 26.88
CA SER A 146 -3.57 -17.03 26.98
C SER A 146 -2.53 -16.73 25.88
N GLY A 147 -1.85 -17.74 25.35
CA GLY A 147 -0.75 -17.56 24.40
C GLY A 147 0.57 -17.11 25.04
N ASP A 148 0.63 -17.02 26.37
CA ASP A 148 1.84 -16.60 27.09
C ASP A 148 2.83 -17.76 27.23
N PRO A 149 4.15 -17.48 27.17
CA PRO A 149 5.18 -18.49 27.44
C PRO A 149 5.11 -18.92 28.91
N ILE A 150 5.10 -20.24 29.14
CA ILE A 150 5.13 -20.76 30.50
C ILE A 150 6.55 -20.64 31.03
N LEU A 151 6.70 -19.83 32.08
CA LEU A 151 7.98 -19.58 32.72
C LEU A 151 8.23 -20.61 33.82
N GLY A 152 9.42 -21.19 33.83
CA GLY A 152 9.90 -22.03 34.93
C GLY A 152 10.20 -21.21 36.19
N PRO A 153 10.57 -21.87 37.31
CA PRO A 153 10.92 -21.20 38.57
C PRO A 153 12.03 -20.13 38.43
N ASP A 154 12.85 -20.21 37.38
CA ASP A 154 13.93 -19.27 37.06
C ASP A 154 13.53 -18.14 36.08
N ASN A 155 12.23 -17.96 35.81
CA ASN A 155 11.68 -16.96 34.90
C ASN A 155 12.12 -17.10 33.43
N GLN A 156 12.54 -18.31 33.02
CA GLN A 156 12.89 -18.69 31.64
C GLN A 156 11.80 -19.59 31.04
N PRO A 157 11.52 -19.54 29.72
CA PRO A 157 10.50 -20.37 29.09
C PRO A 157 10.82 -21.87 29.20
N VAL A 158 9.85 -22.68 29.64
CA VAL A 158 10.02 -24.13 29.78
C VAL A 158 10.12 -24.77 28.39
N VAL A 159 11.20 -25.52 28.16
CA VAL A 159 11.47 -26.19 26.88
C VAL A 159 11.53 -27.71 27.09
N GLU A 160 10.76 -28.48 26.32
CA GLU A 160 10.60 -29.94 26.55
C GLU A 160 10.73 -30.77 25.26
N LYS A 161 11.11 -32.04 25.43
CA LYS A 161 11.14 -33.07 24.37
C LYS A 161 9.73 -33.64 24.16
N ILE A 162 9.19 -33.53 22.95
CA ILE A 162 7.79 -33.90 22.67
C ILE A 162 7.67 -35.42 22.40
N ASN A 163 6.87 -36.11 23.22
CA ASN A 163 6.25 -37.40 22.88
C ASN A 163 4.95 -37.15 22.09
N LEU A 164 4.88 -37.65 20.85
CA LEU A 164 3.78 -37.42 19.88
C LEU A 164 2.50 -38.22 20.18
N SER A 165 2.51 -39.13 21.18
CA SER A 165 1.38 -39.98 21.54
C SER A 165 0.18 -39.23 22.15
N ASP A 166 0.42 -38.06 22.75
CA ASP A 166 -0.61 -37.27 23.46
C ASP A 166 -1.14 -36.07 22.66
N ALA A 167 -0.65 -35.87 21.43
CA ALA A 167 -1.04 -34.76 20.57
C ALA A 167 -2.43 -34.97 19.96
N PHE A 168 -3.19 -33.90 19.76
CA PHE A 168 -4.47 -33.97 19.06
C PHE A 168 -4.25 -34.29 17.57
N LYS A 169 -5.01 -35.27 17.02
CA LYS A 169 -4.97 -35.56 15.57
C LYS A 169 -5.62 -34.42 14.80
N ALA A 170 -4.80 -33.62 14.14
CA ALA A 170 -5.23 -32.54 13.27
C ALA A 170 -6.22 -33.06 12.20
N PRO A 171 -7.24 -32.27 11.83
CA PRO A 171 -8.15 -32.63 10.76
C PRO A 171 -7.39 -32.80 9.43
N THR A 172 -7.54 -33.98 8.81
CA THR A 172 -6.90 -34.35 7.55
C THR A 172 -7.86 -34.13 6.39
N GLY A 173 -7.45 -33.36 5.38
CA GLY A 173 -8.28 -33.02 4.22
C GLY A 173 -9.14 -31.76 4.41
N GLU A 174 -9.60 -31.21 3.29
CA GLU A 174 -10.31 -29.91 3.24
C GLU A 174 -11.71 -29.98 3.84
N THR A 175 -12.41 -31.10 3.66
CA THR A 175 -13.73 -31.39 4.25
C THR A 175 -13.72 -31.45 5.79
N GLN A 176 -12.61 -31.83 6.42
CA GLN A 176 -12.49 -31.85 7.88
C GLN A 176 -11.95 -30.53 8.47
N LYS A 177 -11.24 -29.73 7.66
CA LYS A 177 -10.72 -28.41 8.05
C LYS A 177 -11.77 -27.31 7.93
N LYS A 178 -12.69 -27.42 6.96
CA LYS A 178 -13.77 -26.45 6.68
C LYS A 178 -14.62 -26.13 7.93
N PRO A 179 -15.11 -27.10 8.72
CA PRO A 179 -15.91 -26.81 9.92
C PRO A 179 -15.14 -26.05 11.01
N VAL A 180 -13.85 -26.36 11.20
CA VAL A 180 -13.00 -25.69 12.20
C VAL A 180 -12.70 -24.25 11.80
N ARG A 181 -12.48 -23.99 10.50
CA ARG A 181 -12.30 -22.63 9.99
C ARG A 181 -13.57 -21.79 10.15
N ASN A 182 -14.74 -22.39 9.98
CA ASN A 182 -16.03 -21.72 10.14
C ASN A 182 -16.31 -21.41 11.62
N LEU A 183 -15.95 -22.32 12.52
CA LEU A 183 -15.96 -22.09 13.96
C LEU A 183 -15.00 -20.95 14.36
N LEU A 184 -13.76 -20.96 13.86
CA LEU A 184 -12.80 -19.88 14.13
C LEU A 184 -13.27 -18.53 13.64
N ALA A 185 -13.84 -18.47 12.43
CA ALA A 185 -14.34 -17.24 11.86
C ALA A 185 -15.55 -16.71 12.65
N SER A 186 -16.49 -17.56 13.05
CA SER A 186 -17.61 -17.15 13.91
C SER A 186 -17.18 -16.71 15.31
N LEU A 187 -16.21 -17.39 15.93
CA LEU A 187 -15.65 -16.98 17.23
C LEU A 187 -14.81 -15.71 17.14
N SER A 188 -14.15 -15.46 16.01
CA SER A 188 -13.39 -14.22 15.79
C SER A 188 -14.28 -12.98 15.85
N LEU A 189 -15.58 -13.11 15.49
CA LEU A 189 -16.58 -12.04 15.67
C LEU A 189 -16.84 -11.68 17.13
N LEU A 190 -16.40 -12.52 18.08
CA LEU A 190 -16.53 -12.32 19.52
C LEU A 190 -15.20 -11.95 20.19
N HIS A 191 -14.15 -11.67 19.40
CA HIS A 191 -12.80 -11.40 19.92
C HIS A 191 -12.82 -10.29 21.01
N PRO A 192 -12.14 -10.47 22.16
CA PRO A 192 -12.19 -9.50 23.27
C PRO A 192 -11.58 -8.14 22.93
N ASP A 193 -10.55 -8.12 22.08
CA ASP A 193 -9.98 -6.89 21.51
C ASP A 193 -10.98 -6.24 20.52
N PRO A 194 -11.46 -5.01 20.79
CA PRO A 194 -12.45 -4.34 19.96
C PRO A 194 -11.98 -4.08 18.53
N GLU A 195 -10.68 -3.84 18.30
CA GLU A 195 -10.15 -3.58 16.95
C GLU A 195 -10.19 -4.86 16.11
N LYS A 196 -9.69 -5.98 16.65
CA LYS A 196 -9.74 -7.29 15.98
C LYS A 196 -11.19 -7.74 15.74
N ARG A 197 -12.09 -7.43 16.67
CA ARG A 197 -13.53 -7.71 16.50
C ARG A 197 -14.10 -6.91 15.33
N ARG A 198 -13.85 -5.60 15.24
CA ARG A 198 -14.30 -4.78 14.08
C ARG A 198 -13.73 -5.31 12.78
N GLU A 199 -12.45 -5.66 12.75
CA GLU A 199 -11.80 -6.21 11.56
C GLU A 199 -12.45 -7.52 11.12
N SER A 200 -12.75 -8.43 12.05
CA SER A 200 -13.44 -9.69 11.74
C SER A 200 -14.87 -9.48 11.21
N ILE A 201 -15.62 -8.52 11.76
CA ILE A 201 -16.96 -8.15 11.28
C ILE A 201 -16.86 -7.59 9.84
N ARG A 202 -15.87 -6.73 9.59
CA ARG A 202 -15.61 -6.15 8.27
C ARG A 202 -15.21 -7.22 7.25
N ASP A 203 -14.32 -8.15 7.62
CA ASP A 203 -13.90 -9.25 6.76
C ASP A 203 -15.07 -10.18 6.44
N ALA A 204 -15.89 -10.51 7.43
CA ALA A 204 -17.10 -11.31 7.24
C ALA A 204 -18.03 -10.65 6.21
N GLY A 205 -18.34 -9.35 6.37
CA GLY A 205 -19.10 -8.59 5.38
C GLY A 205 -18.44 -8.56 3.99
N ALA A 206 -17.11 -8.39 3.92
CA ALA A 206 -16.37 -8.36 2.66
C ALA A 206 -16.34 -9.72 1.91
N ARG A 207 -16.64 -10.84 2.58
CA ARG A 207 -16.76 -12.15 1.92
C ARG A 207 -17.92 -12.17 0.93
N SER A 208 -19.02 -11.46 1.18
CA SER A 208 -20.14 -11.41 0.23
C SER A 208 -19.76 -10.73 -1.09
N ALA A 209 -18.94 -9.67 -1.03
CA ALA A 209 -18.43 -8.97 -2.22
C ALA A 209 -17.44 -9.81 -3.04
N ARG A 210 -16.76 -10.79 -2.41
CA ARG A 210 -15.84 -11.74 -3.06
C ARG A 210 -16.54 -12.85 -3.83
N VAL A 211 -17.82 -13.08 -3.57
CA VAL A 211 -18.61 -14.09 -4.28
C VAL A 211 -18.95 -13.62 -5.70
N PHE A 212 -19.02 -12.31 -5.96
CA PHE A 212 -19.24 -11.82 -7.31
C PHE A 212 -17.97 -11.99 -8.17
N PRO A 213 -18.07 -12.66 -9.32
CA PRO A 213 -16.97 -12.77 -10.29
C PRO A 213 -16.47 -11.38 -10.71
N ASP A 214 -15.17 -11.27 -10.99
CA ASP A 214 -14.61 -10.04 -11.56
C ASP A 214 -15.05 -9.91 -13.03
N PRO A 215 -15.67 -8.79 -13.46
CA PRO A 215 -16.05 -8.58 -14.85
C PRO A 215 -14.87 -8.67 -15.84
N ASP A 216 -13.64 -8.43 -15.40
CA ASP A 216 -12.45 -8.52 -16.26
C ASP A 216 -12.03 -9.96 -16.56
N ASP A 217 -12.27 -10.91 -15.65
CA ASP A 217 -11.91 -12.32 -15.84
C ASP A 217 -12.76 -12.97 -16.95
N GLU A 218 -14.03 -12.61 -17.03
CA GLU A 218 -14.92 -13.07 -18.10
C GLU A 218 -14.54 -12.49 -19.46
N LEU A 219 -14.17 -11.21 -19.49
CA LEU A 219 -13.79 -10.53 -20.71
C LEU A 219 -12.53 -11.16 -21.32
N ARG A 220 -11.62 -11.67 -20.47
CA ARG A 220 -10.45 -12.46 -20.89
C ARG A 220 -10.86 -13.79 -21.51
N ILE A 221 -11.68 -14.58 -20.81
CA ILE A 221 -12.14 -15.89 -21.32
C ILE A 221 -12.93 -15.74 -22.62
N ARG A 222 -13.86 -14.78 -22.69
CA ARG A 222 -14.62 -14.52 -23.92
C ARG A 222 -13.72 -14.07 -25.06
N ARG A 223 -12.72 -13.20 -24.80
CA ARG A 223 -11.72 -12.83 -25.82
C ARG A 223 -10.92 -14.04 -26.25
N ALA A 224 -10.41 -14.84 -25.33
CA ALA A 224 -9.63 -16.05 -25.64
C ALA A 224 -10.45 -17.06 -26.46
N LEU A 225 -11.73 -17.29 -26.12
CA LEU A 225 -12.66 -18.12 -26.88
C LEU A 225 -12.92 -17.54 -28.29
N THR A 226 -13.08 -16.23 -28.39
CA THR A 226 -13.34 -15.54 -29.67
C THR A 226 -12.10 -15.60 -30.58
N GLU A 227 -10.92 -15.28 -30.04
CA GLU A 227 -9.63 -15.37 -30.75
C GLU A 227 -9.35 -16.81 -31.20
N LEU A 228 -9.59 -17.81 -30.33
CA LEU A 228 -9.45 -19.22 -30.70
C LEU A 228 -10.43 -19.61 -31.81
N GLY A 229 -11.69 -19.21 -31.71
CA GLY A 229 -12.71 -19.45 -32.72
C GLY A 229 -12.36 -18.83 -34.08
N GLU A 230 -11.84 -17.60 -34.10
CA GLU A 230 -11.36 -16.95 -35.32
C GLU A 230 -10.16 -17.66 -35.94
N LEU A 231 -9.15 -18.02 -35.14
CA LEU A 231 -7.97 -18.76 -35.61
C LEU A 231 -8.33 -20.15 -36.16
N LEU A 232 -9.29 -20.83 -35.53
CA LEU A 232 -9.80 -22.12 -36.01
C LEU A 232 -10.50 -21.97 -37.35
N ARG A 233 -11.41 -20.99 -37.50
CA ARG A 233 -12.09 -20.68 -38.78
C ARG A 233 -11.09 -20.34 -39.89
N GLN A 234 -10.05 -19.56 -39.61
CA GLN A 234 -8.97 -19.26 -40.56
C GLN A 234 -8.18 -20.51 -40.96
N SER A 235 -7.96 -21.43 -40.02
CA SER A 235 -7.27 -22.71 -40.32
C SER A 235 -8.10 -23.65 -41.19
N GLU A 236 -9.43 -23.60 -41.08
CA GLU A 236 -10.33 -24.43 -41.89
C GLU A 236 -10.50 -23.87 -43.31
N THR A 237 -10.64 -22.55 -43.46
CA THR A 237 -10.74 -21.90 -44.78
C THR A 237 -9.46 -22.07 -45.61
N ALA A 238 -8.29 -22.05 -44.96
CA ALA A 238 -6.99 -22.33 -45.60
C ALA A 238 -6.81 -23.80 -46.03
N LYS A 239 -7.54 -24.73 -45.40
CA LYS A 239 -7.51 -26.16 -45.74
C LYS A 239 -8.50 -26.50 -46.86
N ALA A 240 -9.66 -25.84 -46.88
CA ALA A 240 -10.67 -25.95 -47.93
C ALA A 240 -10.15 -25.52 -49.32
N SER A 241 -9.13 -24.64 -49.36
CA SER A 241 -8.48 -24.23 -50.61
C SER A 241 -7.44 -25.21 -51.15
N THR A 242 -7.12 -26.31 -50.45
CA THR A 242 -5.88 -27.08 -50.72
C THR A 242 -6.04 -28.58 -51.00
N THR A 243 -7.21 -29.25 -50.95
CA THR A 243 -7.26 -30.67 -51.42
C THR A 243 -8.63 -31.23 -51.84
N GLN A 244 -8.56 -32.12 -52.84
CA GLN A 244 -9.55 -33.02 -53.46
C GLN A 244 -10.38 -33.91 -52.50
N PRO A 245 -11.50 -34.49 -52.96
CA PRO A 245 -12.48 -35.18 -52.12
C PRO A 245 -11.95 -36.53 -51.61
N SER A 246 -12.00 -36.72 -50.29
CA SER A 246 -11.82 -38.01 -49.63
C SER A 246 -13.10 -38.38 -48.86
N THR A 247 -13.53 -39.62 -49.10
CA THR A 247 -14.70 -40.29 -48.55
C THR A 247 -14.42 -40.87 -47.17
N ALA A 248 -14.98 -40.30 -46.10
CA ALA A 248 -15.42 -40.98 -44.87
C ALA A 248 -16.04 -39.95 -43.89
N PRO A 249 -17.16 -40.26 -43.19
CA PRO A 249 -17.78 -39.34 -42.24
C PRO A 249 -17.07 -39.46 -40.88
N ALA A 250 -15.86 -38.92 -40.77
CA ALA A 250 -15.24 -38.67 -39.48
C ALA A 250 -15.65 -37.26 -39.03
N VAL A 251 -16.35 -37.15 -37.89
CA VAL A 251 -16.67 -35.85 -37.28
C VAL A 251 -15.36 -35.10 -37.09
N ASN A 252 -15.17 -34.01 -37.85
CA ASN A 252 -13.95 -33.21 -37.79
C ASN A 252 -13.84 -32.61 -36.38
N PRO A 253 -12.81 -32.97 -35.58
CA PRO A 253 -12.69 -32.52 -34.18
C PRO A 253 -12.63 -30.99 -34.05
N LYS A 254 -12.19 -30.29 -35.11
CA LYS A 254 -12.22 -28.82 -35.17
C LYS A 254 -13.64 -28.25 -35.26
N VAL A 255 -14.54 -28.90 -36.01
CA VAL A 255 -15.95 -28.50 -36.14
C VAL A 255 -16.71 -28.75 -34.82
N ALA A 256 -16.39 -29.83 -34.11
CA ALA A 256 -16.93 -30.11 -32.78
C ALA A 256 -16.44 -29.10 -31.72
N LEU A 257 -15.18 -28.66 -31.80
CA LEU A 257 -14.65 -27.61 -30.92
C LEU A 257 -15.30 -26.25 -31.24
N LEU A 258 -15.47 -25.91 -32.52
CA LEU A 258 -16.15 -24.68 -32.94
C LEU A 258 -17.61 -24.63 -32.47
N SER A 259 -18.34 -25.74 -32.58
CA SER A 259 -19.73 -25.80 -32.08
C SER A 259 -19.81 -25.73 -30.55
N ALA A 260 -18.85 -26.31 -29.83
CA ALA A 260 -18.74 -26.17 -28.38
C ALA A 260 -18.42 -24.73 -27.94
N ILE A 261 -17.53 -24.04 -28.66
CA ILE A 261 -17.20 -22.62 -28.44
C ILE A 261 -18.42 -21.75 -28.72
N ASP A 262 -19.12 -21.96 -29.84
CA ASP A 262 -20.30 -21.18 -30.21
C ASP A 262 -21.47 -21.41 -29.23
N ALA A 263 -21.65 -22.64 -28.74
CA ALA A 263 -22.62 -22.94 -27.68
C ALA A 263 -22.26 -22.27 -26.34
N ALA A 264 -20.98 -22.27 -25.96
CA ALA A 264 -20.50 -21.60 -24.75
C ALA A 264 -20.66 -20.07 -24.83
N LEU A 265 -20.58 -19.49 -26.03
CA LEU A 265 -20.80 -18.05 -26.26
C LEU A 265 -22.29 -17.66 -26.29
N ALA A 266 -23.18 -18.59 -26.63
CA ALA A 266 -24.62 -18.36 -26.80
C ALA A 266 -25.44 -18.48 -25.51
N ASP A 267 -24.97 -19.23 -24.51
CA ASP A 267 -25.76 -19.48 -23.30
C ASP A 267 -25.97 -18.20 -22.48
N LYS A 268 -27.22 -17.92 -22.13
CA LYS A 268 -27.61 -16.78 -21.29
C LYS A 268 -27.85 -17.29 -19.87
N PRO A 269 -26.97 -16.97 -18.94
CA PRO A 269 -27.08 -17.51 -17.59
C PRO A 269 -28.24 -16.90 -16.80
N THR A 270 -28.79 -17.72 -15.90
CA THR A 270 -30.11 -17.54 -15.26
C THR A 270 -30.05 -17.03 -13.82
N THR A 271 -28.86 -16.91 -13.20
CA THR A 271 -28.71 -16.38 -11.82
C THR A 271 -27.61 -15.33 -11.72
N LEU A 272 -27.72 -14.43 -10.72
CA LEU A 272 -26.74 -13.39 -10.36
C LEU A 272 -25.30 -13.93 -10.20
N LEU A 273 -25.18 -15.19 -9.78
CA LEU A 273 -23.91 -15.90 -9.58
C LEU A 273 -23.49 -16.74 -10.78
N ALA A 274 -24.43 -17.12 -11.64
CA ALA A 274 -24.19 -17.96 -12.80
C ALA A 274 -23.81 -17.18 -14.05
N TRP A 275 -23.64 -15.84 -14.01
CA TRP A 275 -23.35 -15.07 -15.24
C TRP A 275 -22.01 -15.37 -15.93
N THR A 276 -21.23 -16.24 -15.31
CA THR A 276 -20.06 -16.95 -15.83
C THR A 276 -20.44 -17.98 -16.91
N PRO A 277 -19.62 -18.30 -17.95
CA PRO A 277 -19.82 -19.53 -18.70
C PRO A 277 -20.02 -20.68 -17.70
N PRO A 278 -21.15 -21.42 -17.77
CA PRO A 278 -21.48 -22.39 -16.74
C PRO A 278 -20.30 -23.34 -16.57
N GLN A 279 -20.09 -23.86 -15.37
CA GLN A 279 -19.01 -24.82 -15.15
C GLN A 279 -19.10 -25.97 -16.17
N ALA A 280 -20.31 -26.34 -16.58
CA ALA A 280 -20.58 -27.24 -17.70
C ALA A 280 -20.02 -26.76 -19.07
N ALA A 281 -20.08 -25.47 -19.40
CA ALA A 281 -19.50 -24.91 -20.62
C ALA A 281 -17.96 -24.85 -20.55
N VAL A 282 -17.39 -24.47 -19.39
CA VAL A 282 -15.94 -24.51 -19.19
C VAL A 282 -15.44 -25.94 -19.25
N ASP A 283 -16.16 -26.87 -18.60
CA ASP A 283 -15.89 -28.30 -18.62
C ASP A 283 -16.03 -28.87 -20.04
N ALA A 284 -17.06 -28.48 -20.79
CA ALA A 284 -17.25 -28.87 -22.20
C ALA A 284 -16.14 -28.34 -23.12
N VAL A 285 -15.68 -27.09 -22.93
CA VAL A 285 -14.55 -26.52 -23.66
C VAL A 285 -13.25 -27.26 -23.30
N THR A 286 -12.99 -27.52 -22.01
CA THR A 286 -11.82 -28.32 -21.58
C THR A 286 -11.88 -29.77 -22.06
N ALA A 287 -13.07 -30.38 -22.14
CA ALA A 287 -13.27 -31.72 -22.67
C ALA A 287 -13.12 -31.76 -24.20
N ALA A 288 -13.60 -30.74 -24.91
CA ALA A 288 -13.42 -30.59 -26.36
C ALA A 288 -11.97 -30.27 -26.75
N LEU A 289 -11.18 -29.72 -25.83
CA LEU A 289 -9.74 -29.52 -25.99
C LEU A 289 -8.94 -30.84 -25.95
N GLU A 290 -9.40 -31.88 -25.25
CA GLU A 290 -8.72 -33.19 -25.17
C GLU A 290 -8.49 -33.89 -26.54
N PRO A 291 -9.50 -34.04 -27.43
CA PRO A 291 -9.27 -34.64 -28.74
C PRO A 291 -8.38 -33.79 -29.67
N VAL A 292 -8.33 -32.47 -29.47
CA VAL A 292 -7.43 -31.57 -30.21
C VAL A 292 -5.98 -31.71 -29.74
N LYS A 293 -5.74 -32.05 -28.46
CA LYS A 293 -4.40 -32.47 -27.98
C LYS A 293 -3.90 -33.71 -28.73
N GLY A 294 -4.78 -34.69 -28.93
CA GLY A 294 -4.47 -35.92 -29.67
C GLY A 294 -4.21 -35.67 -31.16
N ALA A 295 -5.00 -34.81 -31.80
CA ALA A 295 -4.84 -34.46 -33.21
C ALA A 295 -3.58 -33.62 -33.51
N ASN A 296 -3.19 -32.71 -32.59
CA ASN A 296 -1.95 -31.93 -32.73
C ASN A 296 -0.69 -32.76 -32.43
N ALA A 297 -0.77 -33.77 -31.55
CA ALA A 297 0.32 -34.73 -31.37
C ALA A 297 0.49 -35.67 -32.58
N ALA A 298 -0.60 -35.91 -33.34
CA ALA A 298 -0.59 -36.73 -34.56
C ALA A 298 -0.17 -35.97 -35.82
N LEU A 299 -0.13 -34.62 -35.79
CA LEU A 299 0.43 -33.76 -36.85
C LEU A 299 1.97 -33.75 -36.77
N GLY A 300 2.57 -34.94 -36.87
CA GLY A 300 3.98 -35.07 -37.22
C GLY A 300 4.21 -34.57 -38.65
N GLU A 301 5.14 -33.64 -38.79
CA GLU A 301 5.90 -33.29 -40.01
C GLU A 301 5.13 -33.31 -41.35
N THR A 302 4.69 -32.15 -41.87
CA THR A 302 4.48 -31.92 -43.33
C THR A 302 4.29 -30.41 -43.63
N PRO A 303 4.50 -29.90 -44.88
CA PRO A 303 5.53 -28.88 -45.14
C PRO A 303 5.06 -27.41 -45.28
N ALA A 304 5.96 -26.51 -44.85
CA ALA A 304 6.39 -25.22 -45.42
C ALA A 304 5.46 -23.99 -45.58
N THR A 305 4.13 -24.01 -45.40
CA THR A 305 3.32 -22.77 -45.49
C THR A 305 2.48 -22.40 -44.26
N LEU A 306 2.44 -23.25 -43.22
CA LEU A 306 1.58 -23.10 -42.04
C LEU A 306 2.24 -22.74 -40.67
N PRO A 307 3.56 -22.47 -40.52
CA PRO A 307 4.19 -22.45 -39.19
C PRO A 307 3.70 -21.31 -38.28
N VAL A 308 3.30 -20.16 -38.83
CA VAL A 308 2.86 -19.01 -38.02
C VAL A 308 1.43 -19.18 -37.49
N VAL A 309 0.51 -19.69 -38.31
CA VAL A 309 -0.87 -19.95 -37.90
C VAL A 309 -0.92 -21.08 -36.87
N ASP A 310 -0.10 -22.11 -37.06
CA ASP A 310 -0.02 -23.23 -36.12
C ASP A 310 0.64 -22.84 -34.78
N ALA A 311 1.69 -22.02 -34.79
CA ALA A 311 2.28 -21.48 -33.57
C ALA A 311 1.31 -20.56 -32.81
N ARG A 312 0.57 -19.70 -33.51
CA ARG A 312 -0.47 -18.83 -32.91
C ARG A 312 -1.62 -19.63 -32.31
N LEU A 313 -2.05 -20.69 -32.98
CA LEU A 313 -3.10 -21.58 -32.48
C LEU A 313 -2.66 -22.30 -31.20
N ARG A 314 -1.41 -22.79 -31.13
CA ARG A 314 -0.86 -23.42 -29.93
C ARG A 314 -0.80 -22.45 -28.75
N VAL A 315 -0.36 -21.20 -28.98
CA VAL A 315 -0.34 -20.17 -27.93
C VAL A 315 -1.76 -19.85 -27.46
N ALA A 316 -2.72 -19.67 -28.37
CA ALA A 316 -4.11 -19.39 -28.02
C ALA A 316 -4.76 -20.52 -27.18
N ILE A 317 -4.49 -21.79 -27.52
CA ILE A 317 -4.95 -22.94 -26.75
C ILE A 317 -4.36 -22.92 -25.33
N ALA A 318 -3.04 -22.72 -25.19
CA ALA A 318 -2.38 -22.68 -23.89
C ALA A 318 -2.87 -21.50 -23.02
N THR A 319 -3.11 -20.33 -23.64
CA THR A 319 -3.71 -19.17 -22.95
C THR A 319 -5.13 -19.50 -22.48
N LEU A 320 -5.98 -20.09 -23.33
CA LEU A 320 -7.33 -20.47 -22.93
C LEU A 320 -7.33 -21.52 -21.81
N GLU A 321 -6.42 -22.49 -21.83
CA GLU A 321 -6.30 -23.50 -20.77
C GLU A 321 -5.89 -22.88 -19.43
N THR A 322 -4.91 -21.98 -19.44
CA THR A 322 -4.46 -21.28 -18.23
C THR A 322 -5.55 -20.36 -17.68
N GLU A 323 -6.28 -19.65 -18.55
CA GLU A 323 -7.42 -18.82 -18.14
C GLU A 323 -8.59 -19.66 -17.63
N ALA A 324 -8.98 -20.75 -18.32
CA ALA A 324 -10.08 -21.62 -17.94
C ALA A 324 -9.82 -22.38 -16.64
N SER A 325 -8.59 -22.86 -16.41
CA SER A 325 -8.21 -23.53 -15.16
C SER A 325 -8.17 -22.56 -13.98
N THR A 326 -7.57 -21.37 -14.16
CA THR A 326 -7.57 -20.30 -13.16
C THR A 326 -8.99 -19.89 -12.80
N TYR A 327 -9.86 -19.79 -13.82
CA TYR A 327 -11.26 -19.44 -13.66
C TYR A 327 -12.05 -20.49 -12.90
N LYS A 328 -11.92 -21.77 -13.28
CA LYS A 328 -12.57 -22.89 -12.61
C LYS A 328 -12.22 -22.92 -11.12
N GLY A 329 -10.93 -22.79 -10.79
CA GLY A 329 -10.48 -22.71 -9.40
C GLY A 329 -11.08 -21.53 -8.63
N ARG A 330 -11.23 -20.36 -9.27
CA ARG A 330 -11.90 -19.20 -8.65
C ARG A 330 -13.39 -19.41 -8.48
N LEU A 331 -14.07 -20.02 -9.45
CA LEU A 331 -15.50 -20.34 -9.38
C LEU A 331 -15.81 -21.35 -8.27
N ASP A 332 -14.97 -22.38 -8.13
CA ASP A 332 -15.07 -23.36 -7.05
C ASP A 332 -14.88 -22.70 -5.68
N ALA A 333 -13.93 -21.76 -5.56
CA ALA A 333 -13.74 -20.96 -4.34
C ALA A 333 -14.94 -20.03 -4.06
N VAL A 334 -15.53 -19.42 -5.09
CA VAL A 334 -16.74 -18.60 -4.99
C VAL A 334 -17.91 -19.42 -4.48
N LYS A 335 -18.14 -20.62 -5.04
CA LYS A 335 -19.20 -21.54 -4.59
C LYS A 335 -19.00 -21.97 -3.14
N ALA A 336 -17.77 -22.35 -2.78
CA ALA A 336 -17.44 -22.72 -1.42
C ALA A 336 -17.72 -21.58 -0.42
N ASN A 337 -17.40 -20.33 -0.78
CA ASN A 337 -17.72 -19.14 0.03
C ASN A 337 -19.23 -18.86 0.09
N PHE A 338 -19.96 -19.06 -1.01
CA PHE A 338 -21.41 -18.85 -1.07
C PHE A 338 -22.19 -19.79 -0.15
N GLU A 339 -21.76 -21.05 -0.04
CA GLU A 339 -22.36 -22.01 0.89
C GLU A 339 -22.20 -21.61 2.37
N GLU A 340 -21.13 -20.89 2.72
CA GLU A 340 -20.81 -20.53 4.11
C GLU A 340 -21.44 -19.22 4.56
N LEU A 341 -21.75 -18.33 3.62
CA LEU A 341 -22.30 -17.00 3.84
C LEU A 341 -23.57 -16.95 4.70
N PRO A 342 -24.55 -17.87 4.56
CA PRO A 342 -25.76 -17.88 5.40
C PRO A 342 -25.45 -18.03 6.90
N ASN A 343 -24.51 -18.90 7.27
CA ASN A 343 -24.13 -19.12 8.66
C ASN A 343 -23.51 -17.85 9.28
N PHE A 344 -22.70 -17.13 8.50
CA PHE A 344 -22.13 -15.86 8.94
C PHE A 344 -23.17 -14.76 9.05
N ALA A 345 -24.13 -14.71 8.11
CA ALA A 345 -25.21 -13.73 8.14
C ALA A 345 -26.08 -13.90 9.40
N GLU A 346 -26.41 -15.15 9.75
CA GLU A 346 -27.13 -15.43 10.99
C GLU A 346 -26.32 -15.06 12.24
N ALA A 347 -25.04 -15.37 12.28
CA ALA A 347 -24.17 -15.03 13.41
C ALA A 347 -24.10 -13.50 13.62
N LEU A 348 -23.95 -12.73 12.54
CA LEU A 348 -23.93 -11.26 12.58
C LEU A 348 -25.29 -10.67 13.00
N LYS A 349 -26.41 -11.24 12.51
CA LYS A 349 -27.76 -10.82 12.92
C LYS A 349 -28.00 -11.07 14.41
N ARG A 350 -27.55 -12.20 14.96
CA ARG A 350 -27.61 -12.49 16.41
C ARG A 350 -26.79 -11.50 17.23
N GLN A 351 -25.63 -11.08 16.74
CA GLN A 351 -24.83 -10.06 17.42
C GLN A 351 -25.48 -8.68 17.37
N LEU A 352 -26.05 -8.31 16.22
CA LEU A 352 -26.75 -7.03 16.07
C LEU A 352 -27.99 -6.94 16.96
N SER A 353 -28.71 -8.06 17.18
CA SER A 353 -29.85 -8.10 18.09
C SER A 353 -29.45 -8.12 19.57
N ALA A 354 -28.30 -8.70 19.92
CA ALA A 354 -27.79 -8.74 21.29
C ALA A 354 -27.34 -7.37 21.82
N ASP A 355 -26.85 -6.47 20.95
CA ASP A 355 -26.41 -5.12 21.35
C ASP A 355 -26.84 -4.03 20.33
N PRO A 356 -28.12 -3.59 20.37
CA PRO A 356 -28.69 -2.69 19.37
C PRO A 356 -28.19 -1.23 19.44
N ASN A 357 -27.50 -0.83 20.51
CA ASN A 357 -26.95 0.52 20.70
C ASN A 357 -25.44 0.54 21.01
N GLY A 358 -24.77 -0.60 20.83
CA GLY A 358 -23.34 -0.73 21.11
C GLY A 358 -22.45 -0.03 20.10
N ALA A 359 -21.16 0.08 20.46
CA ALA A 359 -20.10 0.67 19.63
C ALA A 359 -19.85 -0.08 18.30
N PHE A 360 -20.46 -1.25 18.10
CA PHE A 360 -20.31 -2.10 16.90
C PHE A 360 -21.54 -2.07 15.99
N LYS A 361 -22.58 -1.32 16.33
CA LYS A 361 -23.83 -1.26 15.56
C LYS A 361 -23.58 -0.94 14.09
N GLU A 362 -22.86 0.14 13.80
CA GLU A 362 -22.58 0.57 12.42
C GLU A 362 -21.82 -0.51 11.61
N PRO A 363 -20.66 -1.04 12.07
CA PRO A 363 -19.98 -2.15 11.40
C PRO A 363 -20.85 -3.40 11.20
N LEU A 364 -21.67 -3.76 12.19
CA LEU A 364 -22.56 -4.92 12.11
C LEU A 364 -23.69 -4.69 11.10
N THR A 365 -24.30 -3.51 11.10
CA THR A 365 -25.35 -3.16 10.12
C THR A 365 -24.80 -3.16 8.69
N GLU A 366 -23.57 -2.67 8.50
CA GLU A 366 -22.89 -2.75 7.20
C GLU A 366 -22.69 -4.21 6.78
N ALA A 367 -22.12 -5.05 7.65
CA ALA A 367 -21.82 -6.44 7.33
C ALA A 367 -23.10 -7.25 7.03
N VAL A 368 -24.16 -7.06 7.81
CA VAL A 368 -25.47 -7.69 7.55
C VAL A 368 -26.05 -7.20 6.23
N ALA A 369 -26.03 -5.89 5.95
CA ALA A 369 -26.53 -5.34 4.69
C ALA A 369 -25.74 -5.85 3.47
N LEU A 370 -24.42 -5.97 3.58
CA LEU A 370 -23.58 -6.55 2.54
C LEU A 370 -23.93 -8.01 2.25
N MET A 371 -24.38 -8.77 3.25
CA MET A 371 -24.81 -10.16 3.05
C MET A 371 -26.25 -10.27 2.56
N ASP A 372 -27.17 -9.50 3.13
CA ASP A 372 -28.58 -9.48 2.73
C ASP A 372 -28.79 -8.97 1.30
N ALA A 373 -27.92 -8.07 0.82
CA ALA A 373 -27.91 -7.64 -0.58
C ALA A 373 -27.57 -8.79 -1.56
N VAL A 374 -26.95 -9.87 -1.08
CA VAL A 374 -26.52 -11.02 -1.90
C VAL A 374 -27.44 -12.23 -1.68
N LEU A 375 -27.80 -12.51 -0.43
CA LEU A 375 -28.54 -13.71 -0.03
C LEU A 375 -30.06 -13.49 0.07
N GLY A 376 -30.50 -12.25 0.30
CA GLY A 376 -31.90 -11.95 0.60
C GLY A 376 -32.83 -12.09 -0.60
N ASP A 377 -34.14 -12.19 -0.33
CA ASP A 377 -35.18 -12.05 -1.36
C ASP A 377 -35.19 -10.63 -1.94
N LYS A 378 -35.80 -10.42 -3.12
CA LYS A 378 -35.91 -9.08 -3.76
C LYS A 378 -36.25 -7.93 -2.79
N PRO A 379 -37.28 -8.00 -1.91
CA PRO A 379 -37.57 -6.91 -0.97
C PRO A 379 -36.44 -6.69 0.06
N THR A 380 -35.83 -7.77 0.54
CA THR A 380 -34.70 -7.73 1.49
C THR A 380 -33.45 -7.15 0.83
N GLN A 381 -33.19 -7.51 -0.43
CA GLN A 381 -32.10 -6.93 -1.23
C GLN A 381 -32.29 -5.44 -1.42
N LEU A 382 -33.50 -4.98 -1.74
CA LEU A 382 -33.78 -3.55 -1.90
C LEU A 382 -33.59 -2.77 -0.59
N ALA A 383 -34.02 -3.33 0.54
CA ALA A 383 -33.76 -2.73 1.85
C ALA A 383 -32.25 -2.66 2.16
N ALA A 384 -31.53 -3.74 1.87
CA ALA A 384 -30.08 -3.82 2.04
C ALA A 384 -29.35 -2.81 1.15
N VAL A 385 -29.69 -2.71 -0.14
CA VAL A 385 -29.16 -1.73 -1.09
C VAL A 385 -29.34 -0.30 -0.59
N LYS A 386 -30.54 0.06 -0.09
CA LYS A 386 -30.81 1.38 0.49
C LYS A 386 -29.99 1.65 1.75
N SER A 387 -29.78 0.64 2.59
CA SER A 387 -28.94 0.77 3.78
C SER A 387 -27.46 0.96 3.43
N LEU A 388 -26.95 0.21 2.43
CA LEU A 388 -25.59 0.33 1.92
C LEU A 388 -25.34 1.72 1.29
N GLY A 389 -26.32 2.26 0.56
CA GLY A 389 -26.25 3.62 0.01
C GLY A 389 -26.17 4.70 1.09
N LYS A 390 -26.80 4.50 2.25
CA LYS A 390 -26.71 5.42 3.40
C LYS A 390 -25.36 5.32 4.12
N ILE A 391 -24.81 4.12 4.24
CA ILE A 391 -23.51 3.87 4.88
C ILE A 391 -22.37 4.38 3.99
N GLY A 392 -22.45 4.11 2.69
CA GLY A 392 -21.57 4.69 1.66
C GLY A 392 -20.11 4.24 1.71
N THR A 393 -19.75 3.18 2.45
CA THR A 393 -18.36 2.67 2.51
C THR A 393 -17.83 2.23 1.14
N ALA A 394 -16.52 2.12 0.98
CA ALA A 394 -15.88 1.70 -0.27
C ALA A 394 -16.29 0.26 -0.64
N ARG A 395 -16.55 -0.56 0.38
CA ARG A 395 -17.10 -1.92 0.24
C ARG A 395 -18.55 -1.86 -0.28
N ALA A 396 -19.37 -0.95 0.24
CA ALA A 396 -20.72 -0.72 -0.26
C ALA A 396 -20.72 -0.18 -1.70
N GLU A 397 -19.89 0.84 -2.04
CA GLU A 397 -19.72 1.37 -3.40
C GLU A 397 -19.38 0.25 -4.39
N ASN A 398 -18.40 -0.59 -4.05
CA ASN A 398 -17.96 -1.70 -4.89
C ASN A 398 -19.08 -2.75 -5.10
N LEU A 399 -19.74 -3.20 -4.02
CA LEU A 399 -20.81 -4.18 -4.12
C LEU A 399 -22.01 -3.65 -4.92
N LEU A 400 -22.45 -2.42 -4.65
CA LEU A 400 -23.56 -1.79 -5.35
C LEU A 400 -23.25 -1.63 -6.85
N GLY A 401 -22.01 -1.28 -7.20
CA GLY A 401 -21.56 -1.22 -8.58
C GLY A 401 -21.61 -2.59 -9.27
N LYS A 402 -21.15 -3.64 -8.58
CA LYS A 402 -21.24 -5.03 -9.07
C LYS A 402 -22.69 -5.48 -9.25
N LEU A 403 -23.57 -5.20 -8.27
CA LEU A 403 -24.99 -5.55 -8.32
C LEU A 403 -25.72 -4.84 -9.47
N ARG A 404 -25.51 -3.53 -9.65
CA ARG A 404 -26.10 -2.77 -10.76
C ARG A 404 -25.67 -3.37 -12.09
N ASN A 405 -24.37 -3.51 -12.31
CA ASN A 405 -23.83 -4.03 -13.56
C ASN A 405 -24.32 -5.47 -13.84
N ALA A 406 -24.45 -6.31 -12.81
CA ALA A 406 -25.01 -7.65 -12.96
C ALA A 406 -26.50 -7.63 -13.32
N SER A 407 -27.30 -6.77 -12.67
CA SER A 407 -28.74 -6.62 -12.94
C SER A 407 -29.07 -6.11 -14.35
N GLU A 408 -28.34 -5.10 -14.84
CA GLU A 408 -28.48 -4.62 -16.22
C GLU A 408 -28.21 -5.72 -17.25
N ARG A 409 -27.19 -6.55 -17.01
CA ARG A 409 -26.78 -7.62 -17.91
C ARG A 409 -27.75 -8.81 -17.93
N MET A 410 -28.43 -9.10 -16.81
CA MET A 410 -29.50 -10.11 -16.77
C MET A 410 -30.83 -9.60 -17.34
N GLY A 411 -30.94 -8.31 -17.68
CA GLY A 411 -32.17 -7.72 -18.20
C GLY A 411 -33.19 -7.29 -17.13
N ASP A 412 -32.86 -7.38 -15.83
CA ASP A 412 -33.68 -6.83 -14.74
C ASP A 412 -33.36 -5.33 -14.56
N LYS A 413 -33.76 -4.53 -15.55
CA LYS A 413 -33.54 -3.08 -15.55
C LYS A 413 -34.21 -2.40 -14.35
N ALA A 414 -35.36 -2.90 -13.90
CA ALA A 414 -36.08 -2.34 -12.77
C ALA A 414 -35.26 -2.43 -11.46
N PHE A 415 -34.56 -3.55 -11.22
CA PHE A 415 -33.66 -3.66 -10.08
C PHE A 415 -32.41 -2.79 -10.25
N ALA A 416 -31.84 -2.71 -11.46
CA ALA A 416 -30.70 -1.83 -11.74
C ALA A 416 -31.00 -0.35 -11.45
N ASP A 417 -32.18 0.11 -11.88
CA ASP A 417 -32.66 1.48 -11.70
C ASP A 417 -32.88 1.81 -10.22
N GLU A 418 -33.31 0.82 -9.41
CA GLU A 418 -33.49 0.99 -7.96
C GLU A 418 -32.15 0.98 -7.19
N VAL A 419 -31.10 0.32 -7.72
CA VAL A 419 -29.74 0.33 -7.15
C VAL A 419 -29.01 1.64 -7.46
N ALA A 420 -29.26 2.24 -8.63
CA ALA A 420 -28.61 3.47 -9.10
C ALA A 420 -28.58 4.65 -8.08
N PRO A 421 -29.69 5.02 -7.40
CA PRO A 421 -29.66 6.11 -6.42
C PRO A 421 -28.79 5.76 -5.20
N SER A 422 -28.80 4.49 -4.77
CA SER A 422 -27.96 4.05 -3.64
C SER A 422 -26.48 4.02 -4.00
N LEU A 423 -26.15 3.61 -5.23
CA LEU A 423 -24.79 3.65 -5.77
C LEU A 423 -24.26 5.09 -5.87
N SER A 424 -25.03 6.00 -6.49
CA SER A 424 -24.62 7.42 -6.60
C SER A 424 -24.45 8.10 -5.23
N ALA A 425 -25.27 7.74 -4.23
CA ALA A 425 -25.10 8.22 -2.86
C ALA A 425 -23.77 7.71 -2.24
N ALA A 426 -23.44 6.43 -2.44
CA ALA A 426 -22.18 5.84 -1.99
C ALA A 426 -20.97 6.45 -2.72
N GLU A 427 -21.01 6.61 -4.04
CA GLU A 427 -19.99 7.30 -4.84
C GLU A 427 -19.77 8.74 -4.37
N GLY A 428 -20.86 9.46 -4.08
CA GLY A 428 -20.81 10.82 -3.55
C GLY A 428 -20.18 10.89 -2.17
N TYR A 429 -20.47 9.94 -1.27
CA TYR A 429 -19.80 9.82 0.03
C TYR A 429 -18.31 9.52 -0.15
N GLN A 430 -17.97 8.50 -0.94
CA GLN A 430 -16.58 8.11 -1.17
C GLN A 430 -15.76 9.19 -1.85
N SER A 431 -16.34 9.95 -2.78
CA SER A 431 -15.70 11.12 -3.37
C SER A 431 -15.34 12.18 -2.32
N ARG A 432 -16.25 12.48 -1.38
CA ARG A 432 -15.98 13.39 -0.25
C ARG A 432 -14.90 12.84 0.69
N ILE A 433 -14.94 11.55 1.02
CA ILE A 433 -13.92 10.91 1.85
C ILE A 433 -12.55 10.96 1.17
N ARG A 434 -12.46 10.56 -0.10
CA ARG A 434 -11.23 10.62 -0.91
C ARG A 434 -10.68 12.05 -0.96
N PHE A 435 -11.54 13.06 -1.16
CA PHE A 435 -11.15 14.48 -1.13
C PHE A 435 -10.51 14.87 0.21
N VAL A 436 -11.15 14.54 1.34
CA VAL A 436 -10.63 14.86 2.67
C VAL A 436 -9.31 14.13 2.95
N GLN A 437 -9.23 12.84 2.63
CA GLN A 437 -8.03 12.02 2.82
C GLN A 437 -6.86 12.50 1.98
N ASN A 438 -7.10 12.80 0.69
CA ASN A 438 -6.07 13.32 -0.21
C ASN A 438 -5.60 14.70 0.22
N THR A 439 -6.50 15.56 0.70
CA THR A 439 -6.15 16.85 1.28
C THR A 439 -5.25 16.68 2.49
N PHE A 440 -5.61 15.81 3.43
CA PHE A 440 -4.81 15.55 4.62
C PHE A 440 -3.45 14.92 4.28
N ALA A 441 -3.42 13.96 3.36
CA ALA A 441 -2.17 13.36 2.87
C ALA A 441 -1.29 14.39 2.16
N GLY A 442 -1.88 15.27 1.36
CA GLY A 442 -1.19 16.35 0.65
C GLY A 442 -0.63 17.40 1.59
N LEU A 443 -1.37 17.79 2.63
CA LEU A 443 -0.88 18.71 3.67
C LEU A 443 0.27 18.08 4.48
N SER A 444 0.18 16.78 4.79
CA SER A 444 1.25 16.07 5.50
C SER A 444 2.53 15.97 4.68
N LEU A 445 2.44 15.59 3.40
CA LEU A 445 3.59 15.59 2.48
C LEU A 445 4.13 17.01 2.29
N GLY A 446 3.23 17.96 2.05
CA GLY A 446 3.56 19.38 1.91
C GLY A 446 4.29 19.93 3.13
N SER A 447 3.97 19.47 4.35
CA SER A 447 4.66 19.86 5.58
C SER A 447 6.15 19.50 5.55
N ILE A 448 6.50 18.30 5.08
CA ILE A 448 7.89 17.86 4.93
C ILE A 448 8.60 18.73 3.88
N LEU A 449 7.95 18.97 2.74
CA LEU A 449 8.48 19.82 1.68
C LEU A 449 8.68 21.27 2.12
N VAL A 450 7.75 21.83 2.90
CA VAL A 450 7.86 23.19 3.44
C VAL A 450 9.07 23.31 4.36
N LEU A 451 9.28 22.36 5.28
CA LEU A 451 10.45 22.39 6.17
C LEU A 451 11.77 22.32 5.40
N LEU A 452 11.86 21.41 4.42
CA LEU A 452 13.04 21.27 3.58
C LEU A 452 13.29 22.53 2.73
N ALA A 453 12.22 23.05 2.11
CA ALA A 453 12.26 24.23 1.24
C ALA A 453 12.51 25.53 1.99
N LEU A 454 12.09 25.66 3.26
CA LEU A 454 12.42 26.82 4.09
C LEU A 454 13.93 26.91 4.32
N GLY A 455 14.58 25.79 4.64
CA GLY A 455 16.04 25.72 4.74
C GLY A 455 16.73 26.14 3.44
N LEU A 456 16.28 25.57 2.31
CA LEU A 456 16.86 25.87 1.00
C LEU A 456 16.60 27.33 0.57
N SER A 457 15.40 27.87 0.83
CA SER A 457 15.01 29.24 0.51
C SER A 457 15.83 30.27 1.28
N ILE A 458 16.18 29.98 2.55
CA ILE A 458 17.06 30.82 3.35
C ILE A 458 18.48 30.81 2.77
N VAL A 459 19.07 29.64 2.53
CA VAL A 459 20.44 29.54 1.99
C VAL A 459 20.53 30.19 0.61
N PHE A 460 19.63 29.81 -0.29
CA PHE A 460 19.66 30.29 -1.67
C PHE A 460 19.29 31.78 -1.76
N GLY A 461 18.29 32.22 -1.00
CA GLY A 461 17.82 33.60 -1.01
C GLY A 461 18.82 34.62 -0.49
N LEU A 462 19.74 34.21 0.38
CA LEU A 462 20.69 35.11 1.03
C LEU A 462 22.09 35.03 0.41
N MET A 463 22.54 33.82 0.05
CA MET A 463 23.89 33.60 -0.49
C MET A 463 23.93 33.45 -2.02
N GLY A 464 22.80 33.19 -2.67
CA GLY A 464 22.77 32.86 -4.10
C GLY A 464 23.40 31.51 -4.44
N VAL A 465 23.65 30.66 -3.43
CA VAL A 465 24.30 29.35 -3.59
C VAL A 465 23.26 28.24 -3.76
N ILE A 466 23.37 27.50 -4.85
CA ILE A 466 22.56 26.29 -5.11
C ILE A 466 23.21 25.13 -4.36
N ASN A 467 22.51 24.60 -3.35
CA ASN A 467 22.98 23.46 -2.55
C ASN A 467 22.27 22.17 -2.98
N MET A 468 22.96 21.32 -3.74
CA MET A 468 22.42 20.00 -4.12
C MET A 468 22.53 18.96 -3.00
N ALA A 469 23.40 19.17 -2.00
CA ALA A 469 23.52 18.30 -0.81
C ALA A 469 22.38 18.51 0.21
N HIS A 470 21.41 19.37 -0.08
CA HIS A 470 20.39 19.77 0.89
C HIS A 470 19.49 18.61 1.32
N GLY A 471 19.22 17.67 0.43
CA GLY A 471 18.47 16.45 0.74
C GLY A 471 19.26 15.51 1.67
N GLU A 472 20.58 15.53 1.57
CA GLU A 472 21.49 14.70 2.34
C GLU A 472 21.63 15.24 3.78
N PHE A 473 21.43 16.55 4.00
CA PHE A 473 21.26 17.08 5.35
C PHE A 473 19.93 16.67 6.01
N MET A 474 18.87 16.46 5.22
CA MET A 474 17.64 15.78 5.69
C MET A 474 17.93 14.31 6.03
N MET A 475 18.69 13.60 5.20
CA MET A 475 19.14 12.24 5.49
C MET A 475 19.91 12.17 6.82
N VAL A 476 20.86 13.08 7.07
CA VAL A 476 21.58 13.15 8.35
C VAL A 476 20.62 13.31 9.54
N GLY A 477 19.56 14.13 9.41
CA GLY A 477 18.53 14.27 10.44
C GLY A 477 17.71 12.99 10.67
N ALA A 478 17.40 12.25 9.61
CA ALA A 478 16.69 10.97 9.69
C ALA A 478 17.53 9.90 10.40
N PHE A 479 18.82 9.76 10.06
CA PHE A 479 19.72 8.84 10.77
C PHE A 479 19.97 9.27 12.22
N THR A 480 20.07 10.57 12.50
CA THR A 480 20.17 11.07 13.87
C THR A 480 18.95 10.65 14.69
N THR A 481 17.76 10.73 14.09
CA THR A 481 16.50 10.27 14.72
C THR A 481 16.54 8.77 15.01
N PHE A 482 17.04 7.96 14.08
CA PHE A 482 17.24 6.52 14.29
C PHE A 482 18.21 6.22 15.44
N VAL A 483 19.35 6.92 15.49
CA VAL A 483 20.34 6.74 16.57
C VAL A 483 19.75 7.10 17.92
N VAL A 484 19.03 8.22 18.02
CA VAL A 484 18.35 8.63 19.26
C VAL A 484 17.27 7.62 19.65
N ALA A 485 16.44 7.17 18.71
CA ALA A 485 15.42 6.15 18.98
C ALA A 485 16.05 4.83 19.47
N SER A 486 17.13 4.38 18.83
CA SER A 486 17.86 3.17 19.22
C SER A 486 18.48 3.31 20.61
N TYR A 487 19.04 4.49 20.91
CA TYR A 487 19.61 4.78 22.22
C TYR A 487 18.56 4.72 23.34
N PHE A 488 17.39 5.34 23.14
CA PHE A 488 16.26 5.27 24.07
C PHE A 488 15.75 3.85 24.23
N LYS A 489 15.67 3.08 23.14
CA LYS A 489 15.21 1.68 23.19
C LYS A 489 16.12 0.81 24.06
N THR A 490 17.43 1.02 24.02
CA THR A 490 18.40 0.24 24.79
C THR A 490 18.55 0.70 26.24
N HIS A 491 18.60 2.02 26.49
CA HIS A 491 18.92 2.56 27.83
C HIS A 491 17.68 2.95 28.64
N PHE A 492 16.57 3.31 27.99
CA PHE A 492 15.36 3.81 28.64
C PHE A 492 14.07 3.28 27.97
N PRO A 493 13.81 1.96 28.05
CA PRO A 493 12.67 1.35 27.37
C PRO A 493 11.31 1.92 27.80
N GLU A 494 11.15 2.29 29.09
CA GLU A 494 9.90 2.87 29.60
C GLU A 494 9.61 4.29 29.04
N SER A 495 10.66 5.06 28.74
CA SER A 495 10.53 6.42 28.21
C SER A 495 10.74 6.50 26.69
N TYR A 496 10.75 5.37 25.99
CA TYR A 496 10.87 5.30 24.53
C TYR A 496 9.88 6.24 23.83
N ASN A 497 8.66 6.38 24.37
CA ASN A 497 7.64 7.25 23.80
C ASN A 497 8.05 8.73 23.71
N TYR A 498 9.04 9.19 24.46
CA TYR A 498 9.49 10.58 24.46
C TYR A 498 10.70 10.84 23.55
N PHE A 499 11.20 9.83 22.81
CA PHE A 499 12.37 10.00 21.94
C PHE A 499 12.25 11.16 20.92
N PRO A 500 11.07 11.50 20.34
CA PRO A 500 10.99 12.59 19.37
C PRO A 500 11.38 13.95 19.97
N LEU A 501 11.13 14.17 21.27
CA LEU A 501 11.50 15.42 21.95
C LEU A 501 13.03 15.59 22.03
N ALA A 502 13.77 14.48 22.15
CA ALA A 502 15.24 14.48 22.13
C ALA A 502 15.78 14.48 20.68
N ALA A 503 15.09 13.83 19.76
CA ALA A 503 15.51 13.72 18.36
C ALA A 503 15.47 15.07 17.63
N VAL A 504 14.48 15.92 17.90
CA VAL A 504 14.36 17.25 17.27
C VAL A 504 15.59 18.14 17.52
N PRO A 505 16.02 18.43 18.76
CA PRO A 505 17.21 19.23 19.01
C PRO A 505 18.49 18.52 18.55
N ALA A 506 18.58 17.19 18.70
CA ALA A 506 19.75 16.44 18.23
C ALA A 506 19.91 16.54 16.71
N ALA A 507 18.85 16.32 15.93
CA ALA A 507 18.88 16.44 14.48
C ALA A 507 19.18 17.86 14.02
N PHE A 508 18.66 18.88 14.70
CA PHE A 508 18.99 20.28 14.43
C PHE A 508 20.49 20.54 14.60
N ILE A 509 21.07 20.13 15.74
CA ILE A 509 22.48 20.36 16.05
C ILE A 509 23.39 19.57 15.10
N VAL A 510 23.10 18.28 14.88
CA VAL A 510 23.94 17.41 14.04
C VAL A 510 23.91 17.87 12.59
N SER A 511 22.73 18.05 11.98
CA SER A 511 22.65 18.53 10.60
C SER A 511 23.23 19.95 10.45
N GLY A 512 23.07 20.81 11.46
CA GLY A 512 23.70 22.12 11.51
C GLY A 512 25.22 22.06 11.57
N LEU A 513 25.78 21.15 12.37
CA LEU A 513 27.22 20.94 12.47
C LEU A 513 27.81 20.43 11.15
N PHE A 514 27.18 19.45 10.53
CA PHE A 514 27.57 18.96 9.20
C PHE A 514 27.51 20.08 8.16
N GLY A 515 26.46 20.90 8.18
CA GLY A 515 26.33 22.08 7.33
C GLY A 515 27.44 23.11 7.56
N PHE A 516 27.71 23.44 8.82
CA PHE A 516 28.77 24.35 9.22
C PHE A 516 30.14 23.87 8.74
N VAL A 517 30.45 22.58 8.93
CA VAL A 517 31.70 21.95 8.47
C VAL A 517 31.79 21.96 6.94
N ALA A 518 30.70 21.65 6.24
CA ALA A 518 30.68 21.70 4.77
C ALA A 518 30.92 23.11 4.23
N GLU A 519 30.33 24.12 4.87
CA GLU A 519 30.55 25.52 4.53
C GLU A 519 32.00 25.93 4.78
N LEU A 520 32.52 25.58 5.96
CA LEU A 520 33.86 25.90 6.42
C LEU A 520 34.93 25.23 5.55
N LEU A 521 34.74 23.99 5.13
CA LEU A 521 35.78 23.27 4.39
C LEU A 521 35.71 23.57 2.89
N VAL A 522 34.51 23.62 2.33
CA VAL A 522 34.34 23.62 0.87
C VAL A 522 33.67 24.89 0.40
N ILE A 523 32.43 25.14 0.82
CA ILE A 523 31.54 26.08 0.11
C ILE A 523 32.03 27.52 0.17
N ARG A 524 32.63 27.96 1.28
CA ARG A 524 33.12 29.34 1.40
C ARG A 524 34.23 29.71 0.43
N HIS A 525 34.96 28.72 -0.08
CA HIS A 525 36.02 28.92 -1.08
C HIS A 525 35.44 29.07 -2.49
N LEU A 526 34.17 28.70 -2.71
CA LEU A 526 33.54 28.60 -4.03
C LEU A 526 32.40 29.61 -4.26
N TYR A 527 32.09 30.52 -3.32
CA TYR A 527 30.96 31.45 -3.43
C TYR A 527 30.88 32.26 -4.74
N ALA A 528 32.03 32.63 -5.32
CA ALA A 528 32.07 33.38 -6.57
C ALA A 528 31.79 32.52 -7.83
N ARG A 529 31.61 31.20 -7.67
CA ARG A 529 31.59 30.22 -8.77
C ARG A 529 30.38 29.28 -8.61
N PRO A 530 29.18 29.70 -9.07
CA PRO A 530 27.93 28.95 -8.84
C PRO A 530 27.94 27.52 -9.39
N LEU A 531 28.50 27.31 -10.59
CA LEU A 531 28.59 25.98 -11.21
C LEU A 531 29.53 25.05 -10.44
N GLU A 532 30.67 25.56 -9.98
CA GLU A 532 31.63 24.78 -9.17
C GLU A 532 31.01 24.44 -7.82
N THR A 533 30.24 25.35 -7.23
CA THR A 533 29.54 25.09 -5.96
C THR A 533 28.47 24.01 -6.10
N LEU A 534 27.74 23.98 -7.22
CA LEU A 534 26.77 22.93 -7.51
C LEU A 534 27.46 21.56 -7.62
N LEU A 535 28.57 21.47 -8.34
CA LEU A 535 29.37 20.24 -8.46
C LEU A 535 29.94 19.80 -7.10
N ALA A 536 30.47 20.75 -6.32
CA ALA A 536 31.03 20.48 -5.00
C ALA A 536 29.97 19.97 -4.01
N THR A 537 28.79 20.59 -3.97
CA THR A 537 27.69 20.12 -3.11
C THR A 537 27.15 18.77 -3.56
N TYR A 538 27.09 18.48 -4.86
CA TYR A 538 26.77 17.13 -5.33
C TYR A 538 27.80 16.09 -4.84
N GLY A 539 29.09 16.42 -4.91
CA GLY A 539 30.16 15.57 -4.37
C GLY A 539 30.06 15.33 -2.86
N ILE A 540 29.76 16.39 -2.08
CA ILE A 540 29.49 16.28 -0.64
C ILE A 540 28.31 15.34 -0.38
N GLY A 541 27.23 15.47 -1.16
CA GLY A 541 26.08 14.58 -1.06
C GLY A 541 26.46 13.11 -1.25
N LEU A 542 27.22 12.79 -2.31
CA LEU A 542 27.71 11.42 -2.54
C LEU A 542 28.57 10.88 -1.39
N ILE A 543 29.45 11.70 -0.82
CA ILE A 543 30.25 11.31 0.34
C ILE A 543 29.34 10.98 1.53
N LEU A 544 28.36 11.85 1.83
CA LEU A 544 27.42 11.62 2.94
C LEU A 544 26.59 10.35 2.73
N ILE A 545 26.10 10.10 1.51
CA ILE A 545 25.35 8.89 1.17
C ILE A 545 26.19 7.64 1.43
N GLN A 546 27.44 7.63 0.98
CA GLN A 546 28.32 6.48 1.14
C GLN A 546 28.75 6.26 2.59
N LEU A 547 28.97 7.33 3.36
CA LEU A 547 29.21 7.25 4.80
C LEU A 547 28.00 6.67 5.53
N ALA A 548 26.79 7.14 5.22
CA ALA A 548 25.57 6.63 5.83
C ALA A 548 25.34 5.15 5.48
N ARG A 549 25.52 4.77 4.21
CA ARG A 549 25.43 3.37 3.76
C ARG A 549 26.44 2.48 4.48
N GLY A 550 27.69 2.94 4.61
CA GLY A 550 28.75 2.18 5.28
C GLY A 550 28.48 1.95 6.77
N GLN A 551 27.91 2.95 7.46
CA GLN A 551 27.67 2.86 8.90
C GLN A 551 26.35 2.19 9.28
N PHE A 552 25.30 2.34 8.47
CA PHE A 552 23.92 2.00 8.85
C PHE A 552 23.24 0.97 7.92
N GLY A 553 23.80 0.67 6.75
CA GLY A 553 23.20 -0.21 5.74
C GLY A 553 22.13 0.48 4.87
N ASP A 554 21.37 -0.32 4.11
CA ASP A 554 20.48 0.20 3.05
C ASP A 554 19.03 0.49 3.49
N SER A 555 18.50 -0.22 4.51
CA SER A 555 17.12 0.01 4.96
C SER A 555 16.96 -0.14 6.47
N LEU A 556 16.55 0.94 7.11
CA LEU A 556 16.22 0.99 8.54
C LEU A 556 14.79 1.47 8.74
N SER A 557 14.15 1.00 9.81
CA SER A 557 12.85 1.51 10.25
C SER A 557 12.92 1.95 11.70
N VAL A 558 12.18 3.01 12.02
CA VAL A 558 12.01 3.49 13.39
C VAL A 558 10.58 3.18 13.82
N SER A 559 10.42 2.48 14.94
CA SER A 559 9.09 2.28 15.51
C SER A 559 8.59 3.60 16.07
N ALA A 560 7.49 4.13 15.52
CA ALA A 560 6.88 5.34 16.04
C ALA A 560 6.43 5.14 17.50
N PRO A 561 6.36 6.19 18.34
CA PRO A 561 5.80 6.09 19.69
C PRO A 561 4.35 5.62 19.71
N THR A 562 3.89 5.02 20.82
CA THR A 562 2.53 4.46 20.92
C THR A 562 1.42 5.51 20.74
N TRP A 563 1.66 6.76 21.16
CA TRP A 563 0.74 7.89 20.97
C TRP A 563 0.64 8.37 19.51
N MET A 564 1.58 7.94 18.66
CA MET A 564 1.72 8.31 17.26
C MET A 564 1.23 7.20 16.30
N GLN A 565 1.33 5.94 16.72
CA GLN A 565 0.86 4.78 15.96
C GLN A 565 -0.65 4.80 15.73
N GLY A 566 -1.17 4.12 14.70
CA GLY A 566 -2.62 4.03 14.46
C GLY A 566 -3.26 5.30 13.86
N GLY A 567 -4.58 5.35 13.88
CA GLY A 567 -5.35 6.45 13.30
C GLY A 567 -6.68 6.67 14.02
N TRP A 568 -7.20 7.88 13.91
CA TRP A 568 -8.54 8.20 14.38
C TRP A 568 -9.53 7.98 13.23
N GLU A 569 -10.40 6.99 13.39
CA GLU A 569 -11.52 6.77 12.48
C GLU A 569 -12.67 7.70 12.90
N VAL A 570 -12.86 8.79 12.16
CA VAL A 570 -13.88 9.83 12.46
C VAL A 570 -15.23 9.46 11.83
N ALA A 571 -15.18 8.74 10.71
CA ALA A 571 -16.34 8.24 9.98
C ALA A 571 -15.94 6.93 9.26
N PRO A 572 -16.89 6.11 8.78
CA PRO A 572 -16.59 4.90 8.03
C PRO A 572 -15.64 5.18 6.86
N ASP A 573 -14.53 4.45 6.81
CA ASP A 573 -13.41 4.61 5.87
C ASP A 573 -12.62 5.93 5.98
N LEU A 574 -12.95 6.85 6.89
CA LEU A 574 -12.22 8.10 7.10
C LEU A 574 -11.26 7.99 8.29
N VAL A 575 -10.04 7.53 8.00
CA VAL A 575 -8.98 7.39 9.01
C VAL A 575 -7.94 8.50 8.88
N PHE A 576 -7.81 9.31 9.92
CA PHE A 576 -6.70 10.24 10.07
C PHE A 576 -5.54 9.56 10.79
N ALA A 577 -4.50 9.20 10.03
CA ALA A 577 -3.28 8.62 10.60
C ALA A 577 -2.64 9.60 11.59
N ARG A 578 -2.48 9.18 12.86
CA ARG A 578 -1.95 10.04 13.94
C ARG A 578 -0.57 10.58 13.59
N ASN A 579 0.32 9.74 13.04
CA ASN A 579 1.63 10.15 12.55
C ASN A 579 1.61 11.40 11.64
N ARG A 580 0.68 11.45 10.67
CA ARG A 580 0.58 12.57 9.71
C ARG A 580 0.11 13.86 10.37
N LEU A 581 -0.77 13.76 11.37
CA LEU A 581 -1.24 14.91 12.13
C LEU A 581 -0.10 15.53 12.96
N TYR A 582 0.71 14.70 13.61
CA TYR A 582 1.88 15.18 14.36
C TYR A 582 2.91 15.85 13.45
N ILE A 583 3.14 15.34 12.24
CA ILE A 583 4.02 15.99 11.25
C ILE A 583 3.52 17.39 10.89
N LEU A 584 2.19 17.57 10.77
CA LEU A 584 1.59 18.86 10.47
C LEU A 584 1.76 19.84 11.65
N ILE A 585 1.47 19.41 12.87
CA ILE A 585 1.66 20.23 14.08
C ILE A 585 3.14 20.60 14.25
N TYR A 586 4.04 19.63 14.06
CA TYR A 586 5.48 19.82 14.10
C TYR A 586 5.96 20.84 13.05
N CYS A 587 5.42 20.78 11.83
CA CYS A 587 5.73 21.76 10.79
C CYS A 587 5.30 23.18 11.18
N VAL A 588 4.07 23.36 11.66
CA VAL A 588 3.57 24.66 12.13
C VAL A 588 4.43 25.20 13.28
N PHE A 589 4.83 24.33 14.21
CA PHE A 589 5.73 24.67 15.30
C PHE A 589 7.09 25.18 14.78
N CYS A 590 7.72 24.43 13.87
CA CYS A 590 8.99 24.82 13.25
C CYS A 590 8.89 26.10 12.43
N ILE A 591 7.83 26.29 11.63
CA ILE A 591 7.57 27.54 10.89
C ILE A 591 7.47 28.72 11.85
N THR A 592 6.77 28.54 12.98
CA THR A 592 6.59 29.58 14.00
C THR A 592 7.93 29.98 14.61
N ILE A 593 8.77 28.99 14.96
CA ILE A 593 10.13 29.25 15.47
C ILE A 593 10.98 29.98 14.43
N VAL A 594 10.98 29.53 13.17
CA VAL A 594 11.73 30.18 12.08
C VAL A 594 11.26 31.61 11.88
N TYR A 595 9.94 31.85 11.89
CA TYR A 595 9.38 33.18 11.75
C TYR A 595 9.83 34.12 12.88
N ILE A 596 9.76 33.66 14.13
CA ILE A 596 10.23 34.42 15.29
C ILE A 596 11.74 34.66 15.18
N MET A 597 12.51 33.63 14.82
CA MET A 597 13.96 33.74 14.70
C MET A 597 14.37 34.79 13.66
N VAL A 598 13.81 34.72 12.45
CA VAL A 598 14.19 35.62 11.34
C VAL A 598 13.71 37.06 11.58
N ASN A 599 12.52 37.24 12.17
CA ASN A 599 11.92 38.58 12.30
C ASN A 599 12.19 39.29 13.64
N LYS A 600 12.39 38.54 14.73
CA LYS A 600 12.44 39.09 16.09
C LYS A 600 13.79 38.94 16.79
N THR A 601 14.77 38.22 16.22
CA THR A 601 16.07 38.02 16.87
C THR A 601 17.21 38.84 16.26
N LYS A 602 18.31 39.00 17.02
CA LYS A 602 19.56 39.64 16.58
C LYS A 602 20.16 38.93 15.36
N LEU A 603 20.09 37.59 15.31
CA LEU A 603 20.58 36.80 14.17
C LEU A 603 19.83 37.21 12.90
N GLY A 604 18.50 37.26 12.95
CA GLY A 604 17.66 37.69 11.83
C GLY A 604 17.87 39.16 11.42
N LEU A 605 18.25 40.04 12.36
CA LEU A 605 18.66 41.41 12.07
C LEU A 605 19.98 41.46 11.29
N LEU A 606 21.01 40.77 11.79
CA LEU A 606 22.34 40.71 11.16
C LEU A 606 22.26 40.11 9.76
N LEU A 607 21.49 39.03 9.61
CA LEU A 607 21.23 38.35 8.35
C LEU A 607 20.57 39.28 7.32
N ARG A 608 19.55 40.03 7.70
CA ARG A 608 18.93 41.01 6.78
C ARG A 608 19.91 42.13 6.42
N ALA A 609 20.68 42.62 7.39
CA ALA A 609 21.69 43.66 7.15
C ALA A 609 22.78 43.21 6.16
N THR A 610 23.29 41.98 6.28
CA THR A 610 24.30 41.45 5.35
C THR A 610 23.76 41.28 3.93
N THR A 611 22.48 40.94 3.77
CA THR A 611 21.87 40.79 2.44
C THR A 611 21.48 42.10 1.74
N GLN A 612 21.17 43.14 2.50
CA GLN A 612 20.83 44.44 1.92
C GLN A 612 22.08 45.17 1.42
N ASN A 613 23.13 45.20 2.23
CA ASN A 613 24.41 45.80 1.86
C ASN A 613 25.56 45.17 2.67
N ARG A 614 26.17 44.14 2.10
CA ARG A 614 27.26 43.39 2.72
C ARG A 614 28.48 44.25 3.06
N GLN A 615 28.81 45.22 2.22
CA GLN A 615 29.96 46.11 2.43
C GLN A 615 29.72 47.02 3.62
N MET A 616 28.55 47.66 3.70
CA MET A 616 28.16 48.50 4.85
C MET A 616 28.09 47.69 6.15
N ALA A 617 27.49 46.49 6.12
CA ALA A 617 27.44 45.62 7.30
C ALA A 617 28.85 45.27 7.82
N THR A 618 29.79 44.99 6.90
CA THR A 618 31.19 44.70 7.26
C THR A 618 31.88 45.95 7.83
N ALA A 619 31.63 47.14 7.28
CA ALA A 619 32.17 48.41 7.80
C ALA A 619 31.67 48.74 9.21
N LEU A 620 30.46 48.30 9.57
CA LEU A 620 29.88 48.43 10.92
C LEU A 620 30.35 47.32 11.89
N GLY A 621 31.31 46.48 11.50
CA GLY A 621 31.90 45.44 12.35
C GLY A 621 31.10 44.14 12.42
N VAL A 622 30.09 43.93 11.56
CA VAL A 622 29.36 42.65 11.50
C VAL A 622 30.27 41.58 10.91
N PRO A 623 30.47 40.43 11.58
CA PRO A 623 31.30 39.34 11.06
C PRO A 623 30.56 38.57 9.96
N THR A 624 30.47 39.17 8.77
CA THR A 624 29.65 38.66 7.65
C THR A 624 29.96 37.22 7.26
N ARG A 625 31.23 36.80 7.35
CA ARG A 625 31.64 35.40 7.14
C ARG A 625 31.02 34.43 8.15
N PHE A 626 31.02 34.79 9.43
CA PHE A 626 30.42 33.95 10.48
C PHE A 626 28.89 33.91 10.34
N ILE A 627 28.28 35.03 9.96
CA ILE A 627 26.84 35.10 9.67
C ILE A 627 26.50 34.19 8.49
N ASP A 628 27.35 34.13 7.46
CA ASP A 628 27.17 33.19 6.34
C ASP A 628 27.28 31.73 6.82
N SER A 629 28.34 31.34 7.52
CA SER A 629 28.47 29.97 8.06
C SER A 629 27.28 29.58 8.93
N LEU A 630 26.80 30.49 9.78
CA LEU A 630 25.65 30.26 10.66
C LEU A 630 24.34 30.13 9.87
N THR A 631 24.17 30.93 8.81
CA THR A 631 23.01 30.87 7.93
C THR A 631 22.97 29.55 7.16
N PHE A 632 24.14 29.09 6.67
CA PHE A 632 24.25 27.81 5.97
C PHE A 632 23.95 26.64 6.92
N ALA A 633 24.56 26.66 8.11
CA ALA A 633 24.30 25.69 9.17
C ALA A 633 22.81 25.67 9.55
N PHE A 634 22.18 26.83 9.69
CA PHE A 634 20.75 26.93 9.99
C PHE A 634 19.88 26.32 8.89
N GLY A 635 20.19 26.59 7.62
CA GLY A 635 19.51 25.98 6.48
C GLY A 635 19.60 24.45 6.50
N CYS A 636 20.80 23.91 6.76
CA CYS A 636 21.03 22.47 6.89
C CYS A 636 20.31 21.89 8.13
N SER A 637 20.23 22.65 9.22
CA SER A 637 19.50 22.27 10.42
C SER A 637 18.00 22.12 10.15
N LEU A 638 17.40 23.04 9.36
CA LEU A 638 16.00 22.94 8.94
C LEU A 638 15.76 21.74 8.01
N ALA A 639 16.70 21.40 7.14
CA ALA A 639 16.65 20.15 6.39
C ALA A 639 16.67 18.93 7.33
N GLY A 640 17.56 18.95 8.33
CA GLY A 640 17.61 17.93 9.38
C GLY A 640 16.30 17.78 10.16
N LEU A 641 15.64 18.90 10.50
CA LEU A 641 14.32 18.89 11.14
C LEU A 641 13.26 18.23 10.25
N ALA A 642 13.29 18.46 8.93
CA ALA A 642 12.42 17.73 8.00
C ALA A 642 12.72 16.22 8.01
N GLY A 643 13.99 15.86 8.17
CA GLY A 643 14.46 14.48 8.33
C GLY A 643 13.93 13.76 9.57
N VAL A 644 13.59 14.48 10.66
CA VAL A 644 12.97 13.87 11.85
C VAL A 644 11.57 13.32 11.56
N ALA A 645 10.84 13.95 10.64
CA ALA A 645 9.48 13.58 10.29
C ALA A 645 9.40 12.34 9.38
N VAL A 646 10.42 12.10 8.55
CA VAL A 646 10.40 11.03 7.54
C VAL A 646 10.38 9.62 8.13
N PRO A 647 11.23 9.24 9.11
CA PRO A 647 11.25 7.91 9.74
C PRO A 647 9.92 7.48 10.36
N LEU A 648 9.06 8.45 10.68
CA LEU A 648 7.77 8.23 11.33
C LEU A 648 6.68 7.82 10.33
N TYR A 649 6.95 7.95 9.03
CA TYR A 649 6.05 7.63 7.93
C TYR A 649 6.65 6.64 6.93
N ASN A 650 7.95 6.74 6.64
CA ASN A 650 8.67 5.92 5.66
C ASN A 650 9.92 5.27 6.27
N LYS A 651 10.39 4.20 5.63
CA LYS A 651 11.69 3.60 5.95
C LYS A 651 12.83 4.58 5.57
N ILE A 652 13.92 4.51 6.32
CA ILE A 652 15.12 5.29 6.09
C ILE A 652 16.04 4.48 5.16
N ASN A 653 16.50 5.12 4.08
CA ASN A 653 17.56 4.62 3.23
C ASN A 653 18.63 5.71 3.02
N PRO A 654 19.90 5.38 2.71
CA PRO A 654 20.94 6.40 2.47
C PRO A 654 20.64 7.35 1.30
N SER A 655 19.69 7.04 0.43
CA SER A 655 19.30 7.87 -0.71
C SER A 655 18.03 8.71 -0.47
N ILE A 656 17.47 8.77 0.76
CA ILE A 656 16.16 9.44 0.96
C ILE A 656 16.20 10.90 0.50
N GLY A 657 17.36 11.56 0.64
CA GLY A 657 17.53 12.96 0.27
C GLY A 657 17.27 13.21 -1.22
N GLN A 658 17.65 12.27 -2.08
CA GLN A 658 17.48 12.37 -3.53
C GLN A 658 16.01 12.29 -3.93
N GLU A 659 15.17 11.61 -3.15
CA GLU A 659 13.73 11.50 -3.41
C GLU A 659 12.99 12.84 -3.22
N TYR A 660 13.50 13.70 -2.31
CA TYR A 660 12.84 14.97 -1.94
C TYR A 660 13.52 16.22 -2.50
N ILE A 661 14.80 16.15 -2.90
CA ILE A 661 15.57 17.33 -3.34
C ILE A 661 14.95 18.01 -4.56
N VAL A 662 14.50 17.25 -5.55
CA VAL A 662 13.87 17.79 -6.77
C VAL A 662 12.56 18.52 -6.43
N GLU A 663 11.72 17.92 -5.59
CA GLU A 663 10.46 18.53 -5.14
C GLU A 663 10.73 19.80 -4.31
N CYS A 664 11.74 19.79 -3.43
CA CYS A 664 12.16 20.96 -2.67
C CYS A 664 12.64 22.11 -3.57
N PHE A 665 13.45 21.83 -4.59
CA PHE A 665 13.87 22.85 -5.56
C PHE A 665 12.68 23.45 -6.30
N LEU A 666 11.73 22.61 -6.75
CA LEU A 666 10.50 23.08 -7.38
C LEU A 666 9.70 23.99 -6.44
N VAL A 667 9.58 23.64 -5.16
CA VAL A 667 8.91 24.48 -4.16
C VAL A 667 9.58 25.85 -4.04
N VAL A 668 10.91 25.92 -3.95
CA VAL A 668 11.63 27.19 -3.80
C VAL A 668 11.49 28.06 -5.05
N VAL A 669 11.61 27.46 -6.24
CA VAL A 669 11.53 28.20 -7.52
C VAL A 669 10.09 28.67 -7.78
N VAL A 670 9.08 27.82 -7.52
CA VAL A 670 7.67 28.20 -7.64
C VAL A 670 7.30 29.25 -6.60
N GLY A 671 7.77 29.12 -5.36
CA GLY A 671 7.50 30.08 -4.29
C GLY A 671 8.12 31.45 -4.54
N GLY A 672 9.24 31.50 -5.26
CA GLY A 672 10.07 32.69 -5.43
C GLY A 672 11.27 32.63 -4.49
N VAL A 673 12.45 32.79 -5.07
CA VAL A 673 13.74 32.65 -4.38
C VAL A 673 13.85 33.66 -3.23
N GLY A 674 14.16 33.17 -2.03
CA GLY A 674 14.36 34.00 -0.83
C GLY A 674 13.08 34.57 -0.19
N LYS A 675 11.89 34.12 -0.62
CA LYS A 675 10.62 34.48 0.02
C LYS A 675 10.08 33.31 0.85
N LEU A 676 10.18 33.43 2.17
CA LEU A 676 9.69 32.41 3.12
C LEU A 676 8.19 32.09 2.92
N ALA A 677 7.34 33.12 2.78
CA ALA A 677 5.92 32.94 2.54
C ALA A 677 5.62 32.20 1.22
N GLY A 678 6.44 32.46 0.19
CA GLY A 678 6.36 31.76 -1.09
C GLY A 678 6.68 30.28 -0.98
N ALA A 679 7.74 29.92 -0.24
CA ALA A 679 8.10 28.53 0.01
C ALA A 679 7.00 27.76 0.78
N ILE A 680 6.33 28.42 1.73
CA ILE A 680 5.22 27.80 2.48
C ILE A 680 4.02 27.52 1.57
N ILE A 681 3.58 28.52 0.80
CA ILE A 681 2.41 28.38 -0.08
C ILE A 681 2.70 27.38 -1.21
N ALA A 682 3.89 27.45 -1.82
CA ALA A 682 4.30 26.51 -2.85
C ALA A 682 4.50 25.08 -2.31
N GLY A 683 5.02 24.92 -1.08
CA GLY A 683 5.23 23.62 -0.46
C GLY A 683 3.92 22.89 -0.18
N PHE A 684 2.94 23.57 0.42
CA PHE A 684 1.60 23.01 0.59
C PHE A 684 0.88 22.84 -0.75
N GLY A 685 1.00 23.80 -1.67
CA GLY A 685 0.39 23.73 -2.99
C GLY A 685 0.87 22.54 -3.81
N LEU A 686 2.19 22.28 -3.84
CA LEU A 686 2.78 21.15 -4.55
C LEU A 686 2.48 19.82 -3.84
N GLY A 687 2.48 19.78 -2.50
CA GLY A 687 2.06 18.59 -1.76
C GLY A 687 0.60 18.20 -2.01
N PHE A 688 -0.29 19.18 -2.03
CA PHE A 688 -1.70 19.00 -2.39
C PHE A 688 -1.84 18.54 -3.84
N THR A 689 -1.27 19.30 -4.79
CA THR A 689 -1.38 19.01 -6.23
C THR A 689 -0.82 17.62 -6.56
N GLY A 690 0.30 17.22 -5.95
CA GLY A 690 0.89 15.90 -6.13
C GLY A 690 -0.04 14.76 -5.70
N LYS A 691 -0.66 14.86 -4.51
CA LYS A 691 -1.58 13.82 -4.02
C LYS A 691 -2.89 13.76 -4.79
N TYR A 692 -3.36 14.91 -5.29
CA TYR A 692 -4.55 14.95 -6.15
C TYR A 692 -4.30 14.33 -7.52
N PHE A 693 -3.16 14.59 -8.15
CA PHE A 693 -2.82 13.92 -9.41
C PHE A 693 -2.57 12.43 -9.24
N GLU A 694 -1.91 12.01 -8.16
CA GLU A 694 -1.75 10.59 -7.84
C GLU A 694 -3.13 9.92 -7.69
N SER A 695 -4.06 10.55 -6.97
CA SER A 695 -5.42 10.01 -6.83
C SER A 695 -6.22 10.03 -8.14
N PHE A 696 -6.12 11.10 -8.93
CA PHE A 696 -6.85 11.23 -10.20
C PHE A 696 -6.34 10.24 -11.24
N LEU A 697 -5.02 10.12 -11.40
CA LEU A 697 -4.41 9.16 -12.32
C LEU A 697 -4.63 7.73 -11.85
N GLY A 698 -4.66 7.50 -10.53
CA GLY A 698 -5.00 6.20 -9.95
C GLY A 698 -6.42 5.73 -10.28
N SER A 699 -7.34 6.65 -10.54
CA SER A 699 -8.71 6.31 -10.95
C SER A 699 -8.81 5.82 -12.39
N ILE A 700 -7.77 6.05 -13.20
CA ILE A 700 -7.73 5.65 -14.60
C ILE A 700 -7.09 4.25 -14.68
N PRO A 701 -7.82 3.19 -15.08
CA PRO A 701 -7.32 1.81 -15.02
C PRO A 701 -5.97 1.61 -15.73
N THR A 702 -5.77 2.26 -16.86
CA THR A 702 -4.55 2.18 -17.69
C THR A 702 -3.32 2.85 -17.07
N LEU A 703 -3.50 3.79 -16.13
CA LEU A 703 -2.41 4.54 -15.49
C LEU A 703 -2.25 4.22 -14.00
N SER A 704 -3.09 3.34 -13.46
CA SER A 704 -3.12 2.97 -12.04
C SER A 704 -1.78 2.45 -11.51
N SER A 705 -1.08 1.59 -12.28
CA SER A 705 0.21 0.99 -11.89
C SER A 705 1.38 1.97 -11.84
N GLY A 706 1.22 3.17 -12.41
CA GLY A 706 2.24 4.22 -12.46
C GLY A 706 1.80 5.58 -11.92
N ALA A 707 0.63 5.66 -11.27
CA ALA A 707 -0.02 6.92 -10.93
C ALA A 707 0.85 7.86 -10.09
N SER A 708 1.69 7.31 -9.19
CA SER A 708 2.62 8.10 -8.38
C SER A 708 3.74 8.73 -9.21
N VAL A 709 4.36 7.98 -10.11
CA VAL A 709 5.45 8.45 -10.99
C VAL A 709 4.92 9.42 -12.02
N VAL A 710 3.83 9.05 -12.71
CA VAL A 710 3.19 9.91 -13.73
C VAL A 710 2.66 11.18 -13.08
N GLY A 711 2.10 11.08 -11.87
CA GLY A 711 1.67 12.23 -11.07
C GLY A 711 2.81 13.22 -10.81
N LYS A 712 3.97 12.74 -10.33
CA LYS A 712 5.17 13.58 -10.12
C LYS A 712 5.64 14.26 -11.42
N VAL A 713 5.66 13.52 -12.53
CA VAL A 713 6.03 14.07 -13.84
C VAL A 713 5.04 15.15 -14.29
N LEU A 714 3.73 14.95 -14.07
CA LEU A 714 2.70 15.93 -14.41
C LEU A 714 2.85 17.21 -13.57
N VAL A 715 3.09 17.08 -12.26
CA VAL A 715 3.43 18.23 -11.40
C VAL A 715 4.63 18.98 -11.95
N LEU A 716 5.71 18.27 -12.32
CA LEU A 716 6.91 18.89 -12.90
C LEU A 716 6.59 19.67 -14.18
N VAL A 717 5.81 19.08 -15.10
CA VAL A 717 5.42 19.74 -16.36
C VAL A 717 4.58 20.98 -16.10
N LEU A 718 3.62 20.92 -15.17
CA LEU A 718 2.81 22.09 -14.80
C LEU A 718 3.63 23.19 -14.15
N VAL A 719 4.56 22.84 -13.28
CA VAL A 719 5.48 23.81 -12.69
C VAL A 719 6.35 24.45 -13.77
N VAL A 720 6.90 23.67 -14.69
CA VAL A 720 7.68 24.19 -15.82
C VAL A 720 6.84 25.13 -16.69
N GLY A 721 5.59 24.76 -17.00
CA GLY A 721 4.65 25.62 -17.72
C GLY A 721 4.30 26.90 -16.95
N PHE A 722 4.11 26.80 -15.63
CA PHE A 722 3.89 27.96 -14.76
C PHE A 722 5.10 28.89 -14.77
N LEU A 723 6.32 28.37 -14.66
CA LEU A 723 7.56 29.16 -14.67
C LEU A 723 7.82 29.82 -16.03
N GLN A 724 7.40 29.20 -17.14
CA GLN A 724 7.43 29.86 -18.46
C GLN A 724 6.55 31.12 -18.49
N ARG A 725 5.41 31.12 -17.77
CA ARG A 725 4.50 32.27 -17.69
C ARG A 725 4.88 33.25 -16.58
N ARG A 726 5.49 32.77 -15.49
CA ARG A 726 5.96 33.56 -14.34
C ARG A 726 7.37 33.12 -13.91
N PRO A 727 8.43 33.62 -14.58
CA PRO A 727 9.80 33.18 -14.32
C PRO A 727 10.31 33.59 -12.92
N SER A 728 9.73 34.62 -12.31
CA SER A 728 10.10 35.09 -10.97
C SER A 728 9.41 34.34 -9.81
N GLY A 729 8.62 33.30 -10.12
CA GLY A 729 7.83 32.55 -9.13
C GLY A 729 6.55 33.29 -8.68
N LEU A 730 5.94 32.78 -7.61
CA LEU A 730 4.68 33.28 -7.06
C LEU A 730 4.86 34.65 -6.37
N PHE A 731 6.00 34.85 -5.72
CA PHE A 731 6.37 36.10 -5.05
C PHE A 731 7.69 36.65 -5.59
N PRO A 732 7.66 37.56 -6.59
CA PRO A 732 8.88 38.15 -7.12
C PRO A 732 9.60 39.02 -6.06
N PRO A 733 10.94 39.10 -6.11
CA PRO A 733 11.69 40.05 -5.31
C PRO A 733 11.27 41.49 -5.65
N LYS A 734 10.99 42.30 -4.62
CA LYS A 734 10.68 43.74 -4.78
C LYS A 734 11.90 44.56 -4.36
N GLY A 735 12.43 45.40 -5.26
CA GLY A 735 13.55 46.32 -4.99
C GLY A 735 14.27 46.78 -6.27
N ARG A 736 15.15 47.80 -6.17
CA ARG A 736 15.86 48.44 -7.30
C ARG A 736 16.78 47.49 -8.10
N LEU A 737 17.12 46.32 -7.54
CA LEU A 737 17.90 45.24 -8.16
C LEU A 737 17.08 44.29 -9.06
N ALA A 738 15.77 44.51 -9.20
CA ALA A 738 14.95 43.74 -10.15
C ALA A 738 15.07 44.24 -11.60
N ASN A 739 15.74 45.37 -11.81
CA ASN A 739 15.91 46.04 -13.10
C ASN A 739 17.36 46.00 -13.64
N ASP A 740 18.29 45.39 -12.89
CA ASP A 740 19.65 45.05 -13.34
C ASP A 740 19.74 43.54 -13.50
#